data_AF-A0A5C6SGB8-F1
#
_entry.id   AF-A0A5C6SGB8-F1
#
_cell.length_a   1.000
_cell.length_b   1.000
_cell.length_c   1.000
_cell.angle_alpha   90.00
_cell.angle_beta   90.00
_cell.angle_gamma   90.00
#
_symmetry.space_group_name_H-M   'P 1'
#
loop_
_entity.id
_entity.type
_entity.pdbx_description
1 polymer ?
#
loop_
_entity_poly.entity_id
_entity_poly.type
_entity_poly.pdbx_seq_one_letter_code
_entity_poly.pdbx_strand_id
1 'polypeptide(L)'
;MGVRLLLQNGTVLQHDAQDNVTARRNTDILIEDDRIIEIGHDIEPGNASKIDCDGKIIAPGFINAHHHVWQSQLKGRLGDSTMLDYMLEANLQSFNFTPDDIFWGQLAGCLEALDAGTTCVVDNAHGASSPEHGPAALSATLASGIRSIFCHGVMPLRAAEWTESSFELDRSPQPDWLLPQMDSLASKAPFGDDKRVQLGFFFDSYFLPENAISESLNHVKDAGVKLITSHYRHWPVSKGQSRVPEQLHACGLLGPDILLTHGNGTTPEQASLLTEAGTYIVSTPDAEIFMASGADPVAFREDLPLTCLGADCHSCGPVSMMHQMQIALASDRGSQNSKTFAQGHYPKKMRATVQEAFNLATIKAARAINMDKDIGSIAVGKLADLVIFDTTSPSLNCAADHDPLTAIVRHAGVREVETVIIGGQIRKQNGILHKVHLADGREAGFDFKHEAVHSKDGLSWKEVAKEVSRSRGEIQGRINKVNKELAREKLIGMMGGLQEDPSRAKAVTEVVIDATPWIYASTSKLTDYDELPTSMGYEELGDSSEIRLRRYARHLDLGDETADQVDKILSWKRREYEIKLQKESEFSTAMIVILFSLCENISTLYLAENLQQPVLDYMLKANYAQMKSPPLQKLKHVRFFAGARSDERFYSAFDILKFIQLIHRLPALEFVAMDGMCDYQAEQTFFVPGTGNMKRLEITHCDISPSFLTVLISIPKALEEFKLSIGGLMTLDGADTHSEPFYIAKGLSAHRYSLRVLDIDVDAGAGANALDWDVDSNYEEGEDDGTNWEMKDQLDLYGRDRLALDKKISTGHKMESGKEYTPTIGSLHDFPHLTHLSISIMPLLGEYDWWKPPFRSKEPPYRLEKPAPLRLVDMLPPSLEYLCLYGYTRGENSDVDEYIDELLAEKDEKLPNLKVIEGINKCVRDIKDILHDMSVAEVDEEELYVRGEGFESGWKKVEEPKQN
;
A
#
# COMPACT_ATOMS: atom_id res chain seq x y z
N MET A 1 19.57 -22.66 -54.12
CA MET A 1 20.12 -21.31 -53.95
C MET A 1 19.15 -20.59 -53.04
N GLY A 2 19.65 -19.95 -51.99
CA GLY A 2 18.83 -19.18 -51.05
C GLY A 2 18.13 -18.00 -51.71
N VAL A 3 17.09 -17.47 -51.08
CA VAL A 3 16.38 -16.28 -51.55
C VAL A 3 17.27 -15.07 -51.26
N ARG A 4 17.58 -14.26 -52.27
CA ARG A 4 18.42 -13.06 -52.11
C ARG A 4 17.62 -11.80 -52.46
N LEU A 5 17.73 -10.79 -51.62
CA LEU A 5 17.03 -9.51 -51.76
C LEU A 5 18.04 -8.36 -51.58
N LEU A 6 18.07 -7.45 -52.53
CA LEU A 6 18.89 -6.25 -52.48
C LEU A 6 17.99 -5.02 -52.34
N LEU A 7 18.14 -4.29 -51.23
CA LEU A 7 17.55 -2.97 -51.01
C LEU A 7 18.56 -1.93 -51.50
N GLN A 8 18.22 -1.14 -52.52
CA GLN A 8 19.17 -0.22 -53.16
C GLN A 8 18.88 1.25 -52.83
N ASN A 9 19.94 2.05 -52.65
CA ASN A 9 19.87 3.51 -52.55
C ASN A 9 19.04 4.07 -51.37
N GLY A 10 18.90 3.32 -50.28
CA GLY A 10 18.13 3.76 -49.11
C GLY A 10 18.87 4.75 -48.21
N THR A 11 18.13 5.48 -47.38
CA THR A 11 18.68 6.12 -46.18
C THR A 11 18.56 5.16 -45.00
N VAL A 12 19.65 4.53 -44.59
CA VAL A 12 19.67 3.49 -43.55
C VAL A 12 19.90 4.11 -42.17
N LEU A 13 18.99 3.87 -41.23
CA LEU A 13 19.16 4.23 -39.82
C LEU A 13 19.93 3.13 -39.09
N GLN A 14 21.23 3.34 -38.92
CA GLN A 14 22.14 2.37 -38.34
C GLN A 14 22.56 2.79 -36.92
N HIS A 15 22.41 1.87 -35.97
CA HIS A 15 22.92 2.05 -34.60
C HIS A 15 24.44 1.79 -34.55
N ASP A 16 25.17 2.58 -33.78
CA ASP A 16 26.55 2.29 -33.38
C ASP A 16 26.60 1.42 -32.09
N ALA A 17 27.81 1.20 -31.56
CA ALA A 17 28.01 0.38 -30.36
C ALA A 17 27.52 1.05 -29.06
N GLN A 18 27.21 2.35 -29.09
CA GLN A 18 26.67 3.15 -27.98
C GLN A 18 25.18 3.46 -28.19
N ASP A 19 24.53 2.80 -29.14
CA ASP A 19 23.15 3.03 -29.57
C ASP A 19 22.88 4.43 -30.15
N ASN A 20 23.89 5.16 -30.60
CA ASN A 20 23.64 6.37 -31.38
C ASN A 20 23.17 5.97 -32.77
N VAL A 21 22.18 6.69 -33.28
CA VAL A 21 21.59 6.40 -34.59
C VAL A 21 22.18 7.33 -35.63
N THR A 22 22.76 6.75 -36.66
CA THR A 22 23.34 7.47 -37.79
C THR A 22 22.52 7.20 -39.05
N ALA A 23 22.19 8.26 -39.80
CA ALA A 23 21.51 8.15 -41.08
C ALA A 23 22.54 8.03 -42.22
N ARG A 24 22.69 6.83 -42.77
CA ARG A 24 23.58 6.55 -43.92
C ARG A 24 22.79 6.66 -45.22
N ARG A 25 23.00 7.75 -45.96
CA ARG A 25 22.33 8.01 -47.24
C ARG A 25 22.93 7.15 -48.37
N ASN A 26 22.17 6.91 -49.43
CA ASN A 26 22.58 6.18 -50.63
C ASN A 26 23.19 4.80 -50.33
N THR A 27 22.65 4.09 -49.35
CA THR A 27 23.21 2.84 -48.83
C THR A 27 22.38 1.64 -49.27
N ASP A 28 23.07 0.60 -49.68
CA ASP A 28 22.51 -0.69 -50.10
C ASP A 28 22.56 -1.70 -48.94
N ILE A 29 21.55 -2.56 -48.87
CA ILE A 29 21.50 -3.71 -47.94
C ILE A 29 21.21 -4.97 -48.74
N LEU A 30 22.10 -5.94 -48.64
CA LEU A 30 21.94 -7.26 -49.24
C LEU A 30 21.54 -8.28 -48.17
N ILE A 31 20.44 -8.97 -48.44
CA ILE A 31 19.85 -9.99 -47.59
C ILE A 31 19.99 -11.33 -48.31
N GLU A 32 20.42 -12.35 -47.59
CA GLU A 32 20.42 -13.75 -48.03
C GLU A 32 19.68 -14.60 -47.01
N ASP A 33 18.67 -15.32 -47.50
CA ASP A 33 17.69 -16.04 -46.71
C ASP A 33 17.04 -15.14 -45.64
N ASP A 34 17.44 -15.26 -44.38
CA ASP A 34 16.88 -14.51 -43.26
C ASP A 34 17.80 -13.42 -42.70
N ARG A 35 19.02 -13.26 -43.23
CA ARG A 35 20.06 -12.40 -42.64
C ARG A 35 20.59 -11.33 -43.57
N ILE A 36 21.00 -10.23 -42.95
CA ILE A 36 21.76 -9.17 -43.60
C ILE A 36 23.20 -9.66 -43.78
N ILE A 37 23.66 -9.80 -45.02
CA ILE A 37 25.00 -10.28 -45.32
C ILE A 37 25.97 -9.18 -45.72
N GLU A 38 25.47 -8.05 -46.22
CA GLU A 38 26.30 -6.94 -46.66
C GLU A 38 25.55 -5.60 -46.56
N ILE A 39 26.26 -4.54 -46.15
CA ILE A 39 25.76 -3.16 -46.10
C ILE A 39 26.84 -2.27 -46.70
N GLY A 40 26.52 -1.51 -47.74
CA GLY A 40 27.54 -0.81 -48.52
C GLY A 40 26.96 0.15 -49.55
N HIS A 41 27.75 0.43 -50.57
CA HIS A 41 27.36 1.23 -51.73
C HIS A 41 27.63 0.41 -52.99
N ASP A 42 26.77 0.54 -53.99
CA ASP A 42 26.92 -0.11 -55.30
C ASP A 42 27.10 -1.64 -55.18
N ILE A 43 26.32 -2.29 -54.31
CA ILE A 43 26.41 -3.75 -54.12
C ILE A 43 25.93 -4.45 -55.39
N GLU A 44 26.77 -5.33 -55.94
CA GLU A 44 26.43 -6.10 -57.12
C GLU A 44 25.28 -7.08 -56.82
N PRO A 45 24.12 -6.96 -57.51
CA PRO A 45 22.91 -7.72 -57.17
C PRO A 45 23.05 -9.22 -57.43
N GLY A 46 23.88 -9.64 -58.38
CA GLY A 46 23.93 -11.01 -58.85
C GLY A 46 22.53 -11.51 -59.26
N ASN A 47 22.05 -12.53 -58.55
CA ASN A 47 20.72 -13.14 -58.73
C ASN A 47 19.64 -12.62 -57.75
N ALA A 48 19.94 -11.59 -56.95
CA ALA A 48 19.00 -11.06 -55.96
C ALA A 48 17.82 -10.31 -56.63
N SER A 49 16.62 -10.46 -56.05
CA SER A 49 15.50 -9.55 -56.33
C SER A 49 15.84 -8.16 -55.79
N LYS A 50 15.37 -7.11 -56.47
CA LYS A 50 15.71 -5.73 -56.13
C LYS A 50 14.50 -4.98 -55.60
N ILE A 51 14.70 -4.18 -54.55
CA ILE A 51 13.77 -3.15 -54.11
C ILE A 51 14.50 -1.81 -54.19
N ASP A 52 13.93 -0.89 -54.97
CA ASP A 52 14.40 0.48 -55.02
C ASP A 52 13.96 1.23 -53.76
N CYS A 53 14.94 1.74 -53.03
CA CYS A 53 14.77 2.54 -51.82
C CYS A 53 15.25 3.98 -52.00
N ASP A 54 15.44 4.44 -53.24
CA ASP A 54 15.63 5.87 -53.52
C ASP A 54 14.45 6.67 -52.96
N GLY A 55 14.76 7.77 -52.26
CA GLY A 55 13.75 8.55 -51.53
C GLY A 55 13.06 7.78 -50.39
N LYS A 56 13.66 6.73 -49.83
CA LYS A 56 13.10 5.97 -48.70
C LYS A 56 14.06 5.89 -47.52
N ILE A 57 13.50 5.75 -46.31
CA ILE A 57 14.26 5.46 -45.09
C ILE A 57 14.12 3.98 -44.75
N ILE A 58 15.23 3.30 -44.48
CA ILE A 58 15.25 1.91 -44.00
C ILE A 58 15.63 1.94 -42.51
N ALA A 59 14.75 1.41 -41.65
CA ALA A 59 14.96 1.32 -40.22
C ALA A 59 14.86 -0.14 -39.75
N PRO A 60 15.44 -0.49 -38.58
CA PRO A 60 15.11 -1.75 -37.91
C PRO A 60 13.61 -1.82 -37.70
N GLY A 61 13.02 -2.99 -37.88
CA GLY A 61 11.62 -3.20 -37.55
C GLY A 61 11.34 -2.90 -36.07
N PHE A 62 10.19 -2.30 -35.78
CA PHE A 62 9.85 -1.96 -34.40
C PHE A 62 9.51 -3.22 -33.60
N ILE A 63 9.77 -3.14 -32.29
CA ILE A 63 9.48 -4.19 -31.32
C ILE A 63 8.45 -3.63 -30.35
N ASN A 64 7.29 -4.26 -30.30
CA ASN A 64 6.26 -3.99 -29.30
C ASN A 64 6.46 -4.94 -28.13
N ALA A 65 7.03 -4.45 -27.03
CA ALA A 65 7.43 -5.28 -25.89
C ALA A 65 6.27 -5.67 -24.95
N HIS A 66 5.04 -5.21 -25.21
CA HIS A 66 3.85 -5.63 -24.46
C HIS A 66 2.58 -5.38 -25.26
N HIS A 67 1.82 -6.44 -25.57
CA HIS A 67 0.58 -6.35 -26.34
C HIS A 67 -0.43 -7.44 -25.94
N HIS A 68 -1.72 -7.09 -25.82
CA HIS A 68 -2.86 -8.02 -25.74
C HIS A 68 -3.51 -8.23 -27.12
N VAL A 69 -2.89 -9.04 -27.97
CA VAL A 69 -3.22 -9.10 -29.42
C VAL A 69 -4.64 -9.62 -29.69
N TRP A 70 -5.15 -10.52 -28.85
CA TRP A 70 -6.47 -11.15 -29.00
C TRP A 70 -7.66 -10.15 -28.92
N GLN A 71 -7.44 -8.94 -28.40
CA GLN A 71 -8.49 -7.96 -28.13
C GLN A 71 -8.97 -7.16 -29.36
N SER A 72 -8.50 -7.50 -30.57
CA SER A 72 -8.76 -6.72 -31.80
C SER A 72 -10.24 -6.45 -32.09
N GLN A 73 -11.16 -7.42 -31.86
CA GLN A 73 -12.60 -7.21 -32.09
C GLN A 73 -13.25 -6.23 -31.11
N LEU A 74 -12.58 -5.90 -30.00
CA LEU A 74 -13.06 -5.00 -28.95
C LEU A 74 -12.79 -3.52 -29.27
N LYS A 75 -12.10 -3.23 -30.38
CA LYS A 75 -11.81 -1.86 -30.85
C LYS A 75 -13.05 -0.97 -30.92
N GLY A 76 -12.85 0.29 -30.50
CA GLY A 76 -13.88 1.34 -30.49
C GLY A 76 -14.85 1.29 -29.29
N ARG A 77 -14.59 0.44 -28.28
CA ARG A 77 -15.44 0.35 -27.08
C ARG A 77 -14.99 1.22 -25.93
N LEU A 78 -13.69 1.53 -25.83
CA LEU A 78 -13.10 2.10 -24.61
C LEU A 78 -12.61 3.55 -24.74
N GLY A 79 -13.23 4.35 -25.61
CA GLY A 79 -12.75 5.71 -25.90
C GLY A 79 -12.77 6.67 -24.71
N ASP A 80 -13.75 6.52 -23.81
CA ASP A 80 -13.93 7.33 -22.59
C ASP A 80 -13.94 6.44 -21.33
N SER A 81 -13.14 5.37 -21.34
CA SER A 81 -13.16 4.32 -20.31
C SER A 81 -12.00 4.42 -19.35
N THR A 82 -12.27 4.17 -18.07
CA THR A 82 -11.22 4.02 -17.05
C THR A 82 -10.64 2.61 -17.07
N MET A 83 -9.55 2.38 -16.33
CA MET A 83 -9.02 1.04 -16.08
C MET A 83 -10.08 0.07 -15.52
N LEU A 84 -10.99 0.54 -14.65
CA LEU A 84 -12.05 -0.33 -14.14
C LEU A 84 -13.05 -0.71 -15.24
N ASP A 85 -13.40 0.24 -16.11
CA ASP A 85 -14.24 -0.06 -17.27
C ASP A 85 -13.53 -1.03 -18.21
N TYR A 86 -12.21 -0.92 -18.41
CA TYR A 86 -11.42 -1.88 -19.17
C TYR A 86 -11.55 -3.32 -18.62
N MET A 87 -11.48 -3.49 -17.29
CA MET A 87 -11.61 -4.82 -16.68
C MET A 87 -12.94 -5.49 -17.05
N LEU A 88 -14.03 -4.73 -17.09
CA LEU A 88 -15.35 -5.24 -17.41
C LEU A 88 -15.60 -5.36 -18.93
N GLU A 89 -15.33 -4.30 -19.68
CA GLU A 89 -15.72 -4.14 -21.08
C GLU A 89 -14.70 -4.76 -22.06
N ALA A 90 -13.51 -5.13 -21.57
CA ALA A 90 -12.51 -5.85 -22.36
C ALA A 90 -11.97 -7.11 -21.68
N ASN A 91 -11.38 -7.01 -20.49
CA ASN A 91 -10.65 -8.15 -19.89
C ASN A 91 -11.55 -9.37 -19.64
N LEU A 92 -12.66 -9.18 -18.91
CA LEU A 92 -13.65 -10.23 -18.64
C LEU A 92 -14.41 -10.70 -19.88
N GLN A 93 -14.32 -9.96 -20.99
CA GLN A 93 -14.96 -10.38 -22.24
C GLN A 93 -14.27 -11.57 -22.88
N SER A 94 -13.09 -11.99 -22.41
CA SER A 94 -12.49 -13.29 -22.71
C SER A 94 -13.46 -14.47 -22.50
N PHE A 95 -14.41 -14.34 -21.55
CA PHE A 95 -15.50 -15.31 -21.35
C PHE A 95 -16.40 -15.49 -22.58
N ASN A 96 -16.58 -14.42 -23.35
CA ASN A 96 -17.46 -14.39 -24.53
C ASN A 96 -16.75 -14.76 -25.84
N PHE A 97 -15.47 -15.13 -25.79
CA PHE A 97 -14.71 -15.55 -26.96
C PHE A 97 -14.75 -17.06 -27.08
N THR A 98 -14.90 -17.55 -28.31
CA THR A 98 -14.60 -18.94 -28.65
C THR A 98 -13.17 -19.05 -29.20
N PRO A 99 -12.59 -20.26 -29.32
CA PRO A 99 -11.29 -20.43 -29.97
C PRO A 99 -11.25 -19.86 -31.41
N ASP A 100 -12.34 -19.98 -32.17
CA ASP A 100 -12.45 -19.38 -33.53
C ASP A 100 -12.38 -17.85 -33.49
N ASP A 101 -13.03 -17.24 -32.50
CA ASP A 101 -12.98 -15.79 -32.31
C ASP A 101 -11.56 -15.31 -31.94
N ILE A 102 -10.89 -16.04 -31.05
CA ILE A 102 -9.49 -15.74 -30.70
C ILE A 102 -8.61 -15.81 -31.94
N PHE A 103 -8.76 -16.85 -32.78
CA PHE A 103 -7.97 -16.99 -34.00
C PHE A 103 -8.07 -15.75 -34.90
N TRP A 104 -9.29 -15.32 -35.24
CA TRP A 104 -9.48 -14.17 -36.13
C TRP A 104 -9.04 -12.85 -35.50
N GLY A 105 -9.29 -12.67 -34.20
CA GLY A 105 -8.86 -11.50 -33.44
C GLY A 105 -7.36 -11.36 -33.37
N GLN A 106 -6.70 -12.47 -33.07
CA GLN A 106 -5.26 -12.58 -32.99
C GLN A 106 -4.60 -12.32 -34.35
N LEU A 107 -5.12 -12.94 -35.42
CA LEU A 107 -4.58 -12.77 -36.78
C LEU A 107 -4.69 -11.32 -37.23
N ALA A 108 -5.85 -10.69 -37.00
CA ALA A 108 -6.06 -9.29 -37.33
C ALA A 108 -5.12 -8.38 -36.54
N GLY A 109 -4.92 -8.67 -35.26
CA GLY A 109 -4.04 -7.89 -34.40
C GLY A 109 -2.58 -7.94 -34.85
N CYS A 110 -2.10 -9.13 -35.21
CA CYS A 110 -0.76 -9.30 -35.80
C CYS A 110 -0.62 -8.54 -37.12
N LEU A 111 -1.60 -8.63 -38.01
CA LEU A 111 -1.58 -7.96 -39.32
C LEU A 111 -1.58 -6.44 -39.21
N GLU A 112 -2.28 -5.88 -38.23
CA GLU A 112 -2.26 -4.44 -37.97
C GLU A 112 -0.92 -3.96 -37.40
N ALA A 113 -0.32 -4.73 -36.49
CA ALA A 113 1.01 -4.45 -35.98
C ALA A 113 2.05 -4.46 -37.13
N LEU A 114 1.97 -5.45 -38.03
CA LEU A 114 2.76 -5.53 -39.25
C LEU A 114 2.54 -4.32 -40.16
N ASP A 115 1.28 -3.93 -40.39
CA ASP A 115 0.95 -2.78 -41.25
C ASP A 115 1.56 -1.48 -40.71
N ALA A 116 1.65 -1.35 -39.38
CA ALA A 116 2.26 -0.23 -38.67
C ALA A 116 3.81 -0.31 -38.53
N GLY A 117 4.46 -1.31 -39.14
CA GLY A 117 5.93 -1.44 -39.13
C GLY A 117 6.50 -2.18 -37.91
N THR A 118 5.65 -2.81 -37.09
CA THR A 118 6.09 -3.69 -36.01
C THR A 118 6.46 -5.04 -36.59
N THR A 119 7.66 -5.53 -36.26
CA THR A 119 8.17 -6.82 -36.75
C THR A 119 8.21 -7.89 -35.67
N CYS A 120 8.30 -7.48 -34.40
CA CYS A 120 8.30 -8.37 -33.25
C CYS A 120 7.30 -7.89 -32.19
N VAL A 121 6.55 -8.82 -31.61
CA VAL A 121 5.58 -8.55 -30.54
C VAL A 121 5.84 -9.49 -29.35
N VAL A 122 5.84 -8.97 -28.14
CA VAL A 122 5.66 -9.77 -26.92
C VAL A 122 4.16 -9.83 -26.64
N ASP A 123 3.58 -10.98 -26.96
CA ASP A 123 2.13 -11.19 -26.88
C ASP A 123 1.76 -11.75 -25.52
N ASN A 124 1.04 -10.97 -24.72
CA ASN A 124 0.48 -11.39 -23.46
C ASN A 124 -0.85 -12.10 -23.75
N ALA A 125 -0.75 -13.35 -24.18
CA ALA A 125 -1.83 -14.19 -24.68
C ALA A 125 -2.67 -14.79 -23.55
N HIS A 126 -3.25 -13.92 -22.71
CA HIS A 126 -3.99 -14.29 -21.51
C HIS A 126 -5.51 -14.48 -21.71
N GLY A 127 -6.01 -14.29 -22.94
CA GLY A 127 -7.43 -14.37 -23.29
C GLY A 127 -8.02 -15.79 -23.33
N ALA A 128 -7.39 -16.75 -22.65
CA ALA A 128 -7.75 -18.15 -22.68
C ALA A 128 -8.75 -18.52 -21.57
N SER A 129 -9.97 -18.91 -21.97
CA SER A 129 -10.99 -19.46 -21.06
C SER A 129 -11.02 -21.00 -21.09
N SER A 130 -10.36 -21.62 -22.06
CA SER A 130 -10.23 -23.08 -22.20
C SER A 130 -8.90 -23.46 -22.88
N PRO A 131 -8.46 -24.73 -22.80
CA PRO A 131 -7.23 -25.21 -23.42
C PRO A 131 -7.14 -24.94 -24.93
N GLU A 132 -8.26 -24.84 -25.64
CA GLU A 132 -8.28 -24.66 -27.10
C GLU A 132 -7.96 -23.22 -27.54
N HIS A 133 -8.10 -22.23 -26.65
CA HIS A 133 -7.89 -20.81 -26.97
C HIS A 133 -6.40 -20.50 -27.26
N GLY A 134 -5.49 -21.01 -26.42
CA GLY A 134 -4.04 -20.80 -26.60
C GLY A 134 -3.52 -21.29 -27.95
N PRO A 135 -3.77 -22.56 -28.33
CA PRO A 135 -3.46 -23.10 -29.66
C PRO A 135 -4.07 -22.30 -30.81
N ALA A 136 -5.31 -21.82 -30.68
CA ALA A 136 -5.94 -20.99 -31.70
C ALA A 136 -5.21 -19.64 -31.89
N ALA A 137 -4.84 -18.98 -30.79
CA ALA A 137 -4.03 -17.77 -30.84
C ALA A 137 -2.64 -18.03 -31.46
N LEU A 138 -1.95 -19.07 -31.03
CA LEU A 138 -0.63 -19.43 -31.57
C LEU A 138 -0.69 -19.72 -33.08
N SER A 139 -1.75 -20.39 -33.54
CA SER A 139 -2.02 -20.67 -34.96
C SER A 139 -2.12 -19.38 -35.77
N ALA A 140 -2.85 -18.40 -35.26
CA ALA A 140 -3.05 -17.11 -35.89
C ALA A 140 -1.76 -16.27 -35.93
N THR A 141 -0.99 -16.28 -34.83
CA THR A 141 0.33 -15.63 -34.78
C THR A 141 1.27 -16.22 -35.83
N LEU A 142 1.29 -17.55 -35.98
CA LEU A 142 2.05 -18.20 -37.05
C LEU A 142 1.52 -17.80 -38.43
N ALA A 143 0.22 -17.89 -38.69
CA ALA A 143 -0.33 -17.53 -40.00
C ALA A 143 0.01 -16.08 -40.42
N SER A 144 0.09 -15.15 -39.46
CA SER A 144 0.40 -13.73 -39.73
C SER A 144 1.80 -13.49 -40.31
N GLY A 145 2.77 -14.36 -39.98
CA GLY A 145 4.18 -14.17 -40.35
C GLY A 145 4.96 -13.19 -39.47
N ILE A 146 4.37 -12.67 -38.38
CA ILE A 146 5.06 -11.82 -37.40
C ILE A 146 6.04 -12.64 -36.55
N ARG A 147 7.11 -12.00 -36.05
CA ARG A 147 7.95 -12.56 -34.99
C ARG A 147 7.27 -12.32 -33.65
N SER A 148 7.34 -13.30 -32.74
CA SER A 148 6.67 -13.15 -31.44
C SER A 148 7.38 -13.91 -30.33
N ILE A 149 7.29 -13.37 -29.12
CA ILE A 149 7.36 -14.16 -27.89
C ILE A 149 5.91 -14.30 -27.42
N PHE A 150 5.36 -15.51 -27.59
CA PHE A 150 3.98 -15.83 -27.28
C PHE A 150 3.88 -16.21 -25.79
N CYS A 151 3.57 -15.24 -24.94
CA CYS A 151 3.43 -15.42 -23.50
C CYS A 151 2.04 -15.95 -23.17
N HIS A 152 1.89 -17.28 -23.24
CA HIS A 152 0.63 -17.96 -22.93
C HIS A 152 0.37 -17.93 -21.42
N GLY A 153 -0.88 -17.72 -21.03
CA GLY A 153 -1.29 -17.68 -19.63
C GLY A 153 -2.77 -17.40 -19.50
N VAL A 154 -3.21 -17.02 -18.30
CA VAL A 154 -4.58 -16.58 -18.04
C VAL A 154 -4.58 -15.36 -17.13
N MET A 155 -5.62 -14.55 -17.25
CA MET A 155 -5.92 -13.54 -16.23
C MET A 155 -6.39 -14.21 -14.94
N PRO A 156 -5.93 -13.74 -13.77
CA PRO A 156 -6.42 -14.25 -12.50
C PRO A 156 -7.89 -13.88 -12.26
N LEU A 157 -8.33 -12.71 -12.76
CA LEU A 157 -9.71 -12.28 -12.69
C LEU A 157 -10.45 -12.72 -13.95
N ARG A 158 -11.17 -13.84 -13.88
CA ARG A 158 -11.93 -14.39 -15.00
C ARG A 158 -13.33 -14.83 -14.58
N ALA A 159 -14.30 -14.70 -15.49
CA ALA A 159 -15.65 -15.16 -15.24
C ALA A 159 -15.71 -16.69 -15.39
N ALA A 160 -16.24 -17.38 -14.38
CA ALA A 160 -16.60 -18.79 -14.47
C ALA A 160 -18.03 -18.95 -15.02
N GLU A 161 -18.91 -18.01 -14.68
CA GLU A 161 -20.28 -17.95 -15.18
C GLU A 161 -20.69 -16.50 -15.43
N TRP A 162 -21.38 -16.25 -16.54
CA TRP A 162 -21.99 -14.94 -16.81
C TRP A 162 -23.26 -15.09 -17.64
N THR A 163 -24.39 -14.75 -17.04
CA THR A 163 -25.74 -14.81 -17.64
C THR A 163 -26.51 -13.53 -17.35
N GLU A 164 -27.79 -13.46 -17.72
CA GLU A 164 -28.67 -12.33 -17.38
C GLU A 164 -28.94 -12.21 -15.87
N SER A 165 -28.91 -13.33 -15.14
CA SER A 165 -29.29 -13.39 -13.72
C SER A 165 -28.19 -13.87 -12.78
N SER A 166 -27.00 -14.19 -13.29
CA SER A 166 -25.89 -14.73 -12.50
C SER A 166 -24.54 -14.28 -13.09
N PHE A 167 -23.58 -14.00 -12.20
CA PHE A 167 -22.20 -13.71 -12.55
C PHE A 167 -21.30 -14.29 -11.46
N GLU A 168 -20.44 -15.25 -11.79
CA GLU A 168 -19.51 -15.84 -10.84
C GLU A 168 -18.08 -15.72 -11.37
N LEU A 169 -17.18 -15.32 -10.49
CA LEU A 169 -15.75 -15.28 -10.77
C LEU A 169 -15.14 -16.65 -10.51
N ASP A 170 -14.21 -17.03 -11.35
CA ASP A 170 -13.34 -18.16 -11.09
C ASP A 170 -12.42 -17.83 -9.91
N ARG A 171 -12.49 -18.65 -8.86
CA ARG A 171 -11.70 -18.47 -7.64
C ARG A 171 -10.47 -19.38 -7.60
N SER A 172 -10.24 -20.18 -8.64
CA SER A 172 -9.04 -20.98 -8.72
C SER A 172 -7.81 -20.07 -8.95
N PRO A 173 -6.68 -20.31 -8.26
CA PRO A 173 -5.41 -19.61 -8.51
C PRO A 173 -5.03 -19.56 -9.99
N GLN A 174 -5.27 -20.67 -10.67
CA GLN A 174 -5.14 -20.89 -12.11
C GLN A 174 -5.92 -22.17 -12.48
N PRO A 175 -6.25 -22.39 -13.76
CA PRO A 175 -6.88 -23.61 -14.21
C PRO A 175 -5.90 -24.79 -14.19
N ASP A 176 -6.38 -25.98 -13.80
CA ASP A 176 -5.56 -27.21 -13.72
C ASP A 176 -4.93 -27.62 -15.06
N TRP A 177 -5.48 -27.17 -16.18
CA TRP A 177 -4.97 -27.47 -17.52
C TRP A 177 -3.80 -26.59 -17.95
N LEU A 178 -3.52 -25.48 -17.26
CA LEU A 178 -2.55 -24.48 -17.73
C LEU A 178 -1.11 -25.01 -17.73
N LEU A 179 -0.60 -25.51 -16.60
CA LEU A 179 0.78 -26.02 -16.53
C LEU A 179 1.03 -27.25 -17.41
N PRO A 180 0.15 -28.28 -17.45
CA PRO A 180 0.31 -29.39 -18.40
C PRO A 180 0.30 -28.93 -19.88
N GLN A 181 -0.47 -27.89 -20.19
CA GLN A 181 -0.45 -27.29 -21.52
C GLN A 181 0.86 -26.55 -21.79
N MET A 182 1.41 -25.84 -20.82
CA MET A 182 2.73 -25.21 -20.93
C MET A 182 3.81 -26.25 -21.25
N ASP A 183 3.82 -27.41 -20.58
CA ASP A 183 4.76 -28.51 -20.87
C ASP A 183 4.64 -28.99 -22.33
N SER A 184 3.40 -29.19 -22.79
CA SER A 184 3.11 -29.62 -24.16
C SER A 184 3.58 -28.59 -25.19
N LEU A 185 3.34 -27.30 -24.95
CA LEU A 185 3.78 -26.22 -25.83
C LEU A 185 5.31 -26.08 -25.80
N ALA A 186 5.93 -26.14 -24.63
CA ALA A 186 7.38 -25.99 -24.48
C ALA A 186 8.15 -27.10 -25.19
N SER A 187 7.65 -28.34 -25.16
CA SER A 187 8.24 -29.48 -25.89
C SER A 187 8.29 -29.29 -27.43
N LYS A 188 7.53 -28.34 -27.96
CA LYS A 188 7.40 -28.03 -29.39
C LYS A 188 7.97 -26.68 -29.77
N ALA A 189 8.29 -25.84 -28.79
CA ALA A 189 8.89 -24.54 -29.02
C ALA A 189 10.35 -24.69 -29.50
N PRO A 190 10.86 -23.76 -30.32
CA PRO A 190 10.17 -22.63 -30.95
C PRO A 190 9.30 -23.06 -32.15
N PHE A 191 8.33 -22.23 -32.52
CA PHE A 191 7.30 -22.54 -33.52
C PHE A 191 7.54 -21.84 -34.86
N GLY A 192 6.98 -22.46 -35.91
CA GLY A 192 7.14 -22.07 -37.32
C GLY A 192 8.41 -22.64 -37.95
N ASP A 193 8.40 -22.85 -39.27
CA ASP A 193 9.55 -23.41 -40.00
C ASP A 193 10.83 -22.57 -39.85
N ASP A 194 10.65 -21.25 -39.70
CA ASP A 194 11.71 -20.26 -39.46
C ASP A 194 11.97 -20.01 -37.97
N LYS A 195 11.32 -20.76 -37.07
CA LYS A 195 11.45 -20.68 -35.61
C LYS A 195 11.23 -19.27 -35.03
N ARG A 196 10.45 -18.42 -35.73
CA ARG A 196 10.27 -17.01 -35.37
C ARG A 196 9.42 -16.78 -34.12
N VAL A 197 8.59 -17.76 -33.72
CA VAL A 197 7.72 -17.63 -32.55
C VAL A 197 8.32 -18.42 -31.39
N GLN A 198 8.66 -17.74 -30.32
CA GLN A 198 9.18 -18.33 -29.08
C GLN A 198 8.05 -18.47 -28.06
N LEU A 199 8.16 -19.42 -27.13
CA LEU A 199 7.21 -19.55 -26.03
C LEU A 199 7.65 -18.67 -24.85
N GLY A 200 6.75 -17.86 -24.33
CA GLY A 200 6.86 -17.22 -23.03
C GLY A 200 5.73 -17.67 -22.11
N PHE A 201 5.70 -17.11 -20.90
CA PHE A 201 4.62 -17.33 -19.94
C PHE A 201 4.10 -16.01 -19.40
N PHE A 202 2.79 -15.87 -19.34
CA PHE A 202 2.14 -14.73 -18.71
C PHE A 202 1.69 -15.10 -17.29
N PHE A 203 2.05 -14.29 -16.29
CA PHE A 203 1.72 -14.56 -14.89
C PHE A 203 1.36 -13.29 -14.12
N ASP A 204 0.18 -13.27 -13.47
CA ASP A 204 -0.30 -12.13 -12.66
C ASP A 204 -0.90 -12.57 -11.30
N SER A 205 -0.72 -13.83 -10.91
CA SER A 205 -1.31 -14.38 -9.69
C SER A 205 -0.48 -14.08 -8.43
N TYR A 206 -0.03 -12.83 -8.26
CA TYR A 206 0.82 -12.38 -7.14
C TYR A 206 0.09 -12.22 -5.79
N PHE A 207 -1.23 -12.44 -5.77
CA PHE A 207 -2.01 -12.59 -4.53
C PHE A 207 -1.81 -13.97 -3.88
N LEU A 208 -1.15 -14.90 -4.56
CA LEU A 208 -0.82 -16.21 -4.01
C LEU A 208 0.38 -16.12 -3.04
N PRO A 209 0.50 -17.07 -2.10
CA PRO A 209 1.70 -17.22 -1.28
C PRO A 209 2.98 -17.40 -2.14
N GLU A 210 4.11 -16.88 -1.67
CA GLU A 210 5.40 -16.90 -2.39
C GLU A 210 5.83 -18.31 -2.81
N ASN A 211 5.55 -19.34 -2.02
CA ASN A 211 5.87 -20.73 -2.40
C ASN A 211 5.09 -21.21 -3.63
N ALA A 212 3.81 -20.80 -3.78
CA ALA A 212 3.00 -21.16 -4.93
C ALA A 212 3.43 -20.39 -6.19
N ILE A 213 3.82 -19.12 -6.03
CA ILE A 213 4.43 -18.31 -7.09
C ILE A 213 5.73 -18.99 -7.55
N SER A 214 6.61 -19.31 -6.60
CA SER A 214 7.90 -19.95 -6.87
C SER A 214 7.74 -21.30 -7.58
N GLU A 215 6.82 -22.15 -7.14
CA GLU A 215 6.53 -23.44 -7.78
C GLU A 215 6.08 -23.26 -9.24
N SER A 216 5.09 -22.39 -9.49
CA SER A 216 4.55 -22.17 -10.84
C SER A 216 5.59 -21.59 -11.80
N LEU A 217 6.37 -20.60 -11.35
CA LEU A 217 7.35 -19.94 -12.18
C LEU A 217 8.60 -20.82 -12.43
N ASN A 218 9.07 -21.57 -11.43
CA ASN A 218 10.15 -22.54 -11.64
C ASN A 218 9.72 -23.65 -12.60
N HIS A 219 8.47 -24.16 -12.50
CA HIS A 219 7.94 -25.18 -13.41
C HIS A 219 8.08 -24.74 -14.88
N VAL A 220 7.62 -23.52 -15.21
CA VAL A 220 7.68 -23.04 -16.60
C VAL A 220 9.10 -22.68 -17.04
N LYS A 221 9.96 -22.20 -16.14
CA LYS A 221 11.40 -21.99 -16.43
C LYS A 221 12.09 -23.31 -16.76
N ASP A 222 11.84 -24.35 -15.97
CA ASP A 222 12.36 -25.70 -16.19
C ASP A 222 11.84 -26.32 -17.50
N ALA A 223 10.59 -26.00 -17.88
CA ALA A 223 10.04 -26.37 -19.19
C ALA A 223 10.73 -25.66 -20.37
N GLY A 224 11.45 -24.56 -20.11
CA GLY A 224 12.24 -23.84 -21.11
C GLY A 224 11.53 -22.65 -21.77
N VAL A 225 10.59 -21.99 -21.07
CA VAL A 225 10.02 -20.73 -21.57
C VAL A 225 11.11 -19.65 -21.67
N LYS A 226 11.03 -18.83 -22.72
CA LYS A 226 12.04 -17.81 -23.01
C LYS A 226 11.94 -16.57 -22.11
N LEU A 227 10.73 -16.21 -21.73
CA LEU A 227 10.42 -14.98 -21.02
C LEU A 227 9.17 -15.16 -20.17
N ILE A 228 9.14 -14.57 -18.98
CA ILE A 228 7.94 -14.45 -18.16
C ILE A 228 7.52 -12.98 -18.12
N THR A 229 6.25 -12.69 -18.40
CA THR A 229 5.69 -11.34 -18.36
C THR A 229 4.66 -11.20 -17.24
N SER A 230 4.64 -10.02 -16.63
CA SER A 230 3.71 -9.67 -15.56
C SER A 230 3.37 -8.18 -15.57
N HIS A 231 2.13 -7.84 -15.20
CA HIS A 231 1.78 -6.46 -14.95
C HIS A 231 2.31 -6.03 -13.58
N TYR A 232 2.93 -4.87 -13.53
CA TYR A 232 3.50 -4.28 -12.32
C TYR A 232 3.16 -2.79 -12.28
N ARG A 233 2.22 -2.41 -11.42
CA ARG A 233 1.77 -1.02 -11.27
C ARG A 233 1.26 -0.75 -9.88
N HIS A 234 1.50 0.45 -9.38
CA HIS A 234 0.94 0.90 -8.12
C HIS A 234 -0.51 1.35 -8.33
N TRP A 235 -1.46 0.61 -7.75
CA TRP A 235 -2.89 0.92 -7.85
C TRP A 235 -3.26 1.99 -6.80
N PRO A 236 -3.86 3.13 -7.19
CA PRO A 236 -4.31 4.12 -6.22
C PRO A 236 -5.35 3.58 -5.24
N VAL A 237 -6.09 2.53 -5.63
CA VAL A 237 -7.21 1.96 -4.86
C VAL A 237 -6.75 0.86 -3.89
N SER A 238 -5.55 0.28 -4.05
CA SER A 238 -5.07 -0.81 -3.18
C SER A 238 -4.45 -0.35 -1.86
N LYS A 239 -4.37 0.97 -1.57
CA LYS A 239 -3.75 1.57 -0.37
C LYS A 239 -2.31 1.10 -0.05
N GLY A 240 -1.69 0.32 -0.93
CA GLY A 240 -0.39 -0.29 -0.75
C GLY A 240 0.34 -0.36 -2.08
N GLN A 241 1.66 -0.19 -1.98
CA GLN A 241 2.57 -0.33 -3.11
C GLN A 241 2.51 -1.77 -3.65
N SER A 242 2.46 -1.94 -4.97
CA SER A 242 2.64 -3.25 -5.61
C SER A 242 3.99 -3.81 -5.21
N ARG A 243 3.99 -5.03 -4.67
CA ARG A 243 5.17 -5.74 -4.17
C ARG A 243 5.73 -6.76 -5.15
N VAL A 244 5.34 -6.69 -6.43
CA VAL A 244 5.73 -7.70 -7.44
C VAL A 244 7.26 -7.84 -7.54
N PRO A 245 8.06 -6.75 -7.63
CA PRO A 245 9.52 -6.86 -7.64
C PRO A 245 10.07 -7.56 -6.39
N GLU A 246 9.57 -7.20 -5.21
CA GLU A 246 10.01 -7.74 -3.93
C GLU A 246 9.62 -9.20 -3.76
N GLN A 247 8.41 -9.60 -4.18
CA GLN A 247 7.95 -10.99 -4.15
C GLN A 247 8.78 -11.85 -5.10
N LEU A 248 9.06 -11.38 -6.32
CA LEU A 248 9.94 -12.09 -7.25
C LEU A 248 11.37 -12.19 -6.71
N HIS A 249 11.88 -11.15 -6.04
CA HIS A 249 13.18 -11.17 -5.41
C HIS A 249 13.23 -12.15 -4.23
N ALA A 250 12.22 -12.14 -3.35
CA ALA A 250 12.09 -13.08 -2.23
C ALA A 250 12.00 -14.54 -2.71
N CYS A 251 11.36 -14.77 -3.86
CA CYS A 251 11.32 -16.09 -4.50
C CYS A 251 12.63 -16.49 -5.19
N GLY A 252 13.62 -15.59 -5.30
CA GLY A 252 14.86 -15.82 -6.06
C GLY A 252 14.66 -15.87 -7.59
N LEU A 253 13.57 -15.27 -8.10
CA LEU A 253 13.14 -15.36 -9.50
C LEU A 253 13.27 -14.07 -10.30
N LEU A 254 13.51 -12.94 -9.62
CA LEU A 254 13.72 -11.65 -10.28
C LEU A 254 15.03 -11.67 -11.07
N GLY A 255 14.95 -11.42 -12.38
CA GLY A 255 16.10 -11.52 -13.27
C GLY A 255 15.81 -11.00 -14.69
N PRO A 256 16.77 -11.17 -15.63
CA PRO A 256 16.66 -10.71 -17.02
C PRO A 256 15.72 -11.54 -17.90
N ASP A 257 15.16 -12.63 -17.35
CA ASP A 257 14.12 -13.46 -17.97
C ASP A 257 12.70 -13.07 -17.51
N ILE A 258 12.58 -12.04 -16.66
CA ILE A 258 11.34 -11.40 -16.26
C ILE A 258 11.21 -10.07 -17.01
N LEU A 259 10.00 -9.78 -17.51
CA LEU A 259 9.64 -8.50 -18.11
C LEU A 259 8.38 -7.96 -17.42
N LEU A 260 8.53 -6.81 -16.75
CA LEU A 260 7.44 -6.19 -16.01
C LEU A 260 6.82 -5.06 -16.82
N THR A 261 5.49 -4.98 -16.87
CA THR A 261 4.78 -3.94 -17.65
C THR A 261 4.22 -2.85 -16.74
N HIS A 262 4.28 -1.61 -17.21
CA HIS A 262 3.85 -0.33 -16.63
C HIS A 262 4.89 0.36 -15.74
N GLY A 263 5.10 -0.13 -14.51
CA GLY A 263 6.01 0.48 -13.53
C GLY A 263 5.56 1.84 -12.98
N ASN A 264 4.32 2.29 -13.23
CA ASN A 264 3.87 3.58 -12.70
C ASN A 264 3.91 3.55 -11.17
N GLY A 265 4.57 4.54 -10.56
CA GLY A 265 4.73 4.68 -9.12
C GLY A 265 5.91 3.90 -8.51
N THR A 266 6.75 3.21 -9.30
CA THR A 266 7.93 2.48 -8.80
C THR A 266 8.79 3.37 -7.91
N THR A 267 9.13 2.91 -6.71
CA THR A 267 9.97 3.68 -5.77
C THR A 267 11.45 3.63 -6.16
N PRO A 268 12.32 4.50 -5.60
CA PRO A 268 13.76 4.42 -5.81
C PRO A 268 14.39 3.08 -5.38
N GLU A 269 13.87 2.45 -4.33
CA GLU A 269 14.34 1.16 -3.81
C GLU A 269 13.97 0.04 -4.78
N GLN A 270 12.73 0.03 -5.26
CA GLN A 270 12.27 -0.91 -6.30
C GLN A 270 13.04 -0.72 -7.61
N ALA A 271 13.35 0.53 -7.98
CA ALA A 271 14.12 0.85 -9.17
C ALA A 271 15.56 0.31 -9.09
N SER A 272 16.19 0.46 -7.92
CA SER A 272 17.51 -0.10 -7.63
C SER A 272 17.48 -1.61 -7.71
N LEU A 273 16.51 -2.25 -7.06
CA LEU A 273 16.30 -3.70 -7.08
C LEU A 273 16.15 -4.26 -8.51
N LEU A 274 15.32 -3.62 -9.34
CA LEU A 274 15.09 -4.04 -10.72
C LEU A 274 16.35 -3.87 -11.58
N THR A 275 17.07 -2.77 -11.39
CA THR A 275 18.30 -2.48 -12.13
C THR A 275 19.41 -3.47 -11.78
N GLU A 276 19.58 -3.79 -10.49
CA GLU A 276 20.54 -4.79 -10.00
C GLU A 276 20.22 -6.19 -10.50
N ALA A 277 18.94 -6.55 -10.56
CA ALA A 277 18.50 -7.85 -11.09
C ALA A 277 18.59 -7.94 -12.63
N GLY A 278 18.80 -6.83 -13.33
CA GLY A 278 18.77 -6.79 -14.79
C GLY A 278 17.37 -6.93 -15.39
N THR A 279 16.32 -6.66 -14.62
CA THR A 279 14.92 -6.79 -15.04
C THR A 279 14.46 -5.55 -15.80
N TYR A 280 13.88 -5.75 -16.97
CA TYR A 280 13.35 -4.65 -17.78
C TYR A 280 11.92 -4.27 -17.39
N ILE A 281 11.59 -2.98 -17.53
CA ILE A 281 10.22 -2.47 -17.50
C ILE A 281 9.75 -2.06 -18.89
N VAL A 282 8.54 -2.46 -19.26
CA VAL A 282 7.84 -1.97 -20.46
C VAL A 282 6.90 -0.84 -20.06
N SER A 283 7.17 0.38 -20.51
CA SER A 283 6.20 1.48 -20.39
C SER A 283 5.22 1.42 -21.55
N THR A 284 3.94 1.66 -21.28
CA THR A 284 2.84 1.65 -22.25
C THR A 284 2.10 2.99 -22.21
N PRO A 285 2.70 4.08 -22.73
CA PRO A 285 2.27 5.45 -22.42
C PRO A 285 0.83 5.78 -22.80
N ASP A 286 0.34 5.26 -23.93
CA ASP A 286 -1.04 5.51 -24.38
C ASP A 286 -2.06 4.92 -23.40
N ALA A 287 -1.94 3.63 -23.09
CA ALA A 287 -2.79 2.94 -22.13
C ALA A 287 -2.70 3.54 -20.72
N GLU A 288 -1.49 3.94 -20.30
CA GLU A 288 -1.21 4.54 -18.99
C GLU A 288 -1.96 5.87 -18.80
N ILE A 289 -1.89 6.75 -19.81
CA ILE A 289 -2.47 8.09 -19.76
C ILE A 289 -3.97 8.05 -20.02
N PHE A 290 -4.44 7.39 -21.08
CA PHE A 290 -5.83 7.48 -21.51
C PHE A 290 -6.81 6.69 -20.64
N MET A 291 -6.38 5.59 -20.01
CA MET A 291 -7.24 4.82 -19.10
C MET A 291 -7.14 5.27 -17.63
N ALA A 292 -6.47 6.40 -17.36
CA ALA A 292 -6.17 6.87 -16.01
C ALA A 292 -5.55 5.77 -15.14
N SER A 293 -4.59 5.02 -15.70
CA SER A 293 -4.13 3.75 -15.13
C SER A 293 -2.83 3.87 -14.31
N GLY A 294 -2.34 5.08 -14.04
CA GLY A 294 -1.26 5.29 -13.09
C GLY A 294 -0.74 6.72 -13.07
N ALA A 295 0.35 6.95 -12.34
CA ALA A 295 1.16 8.16 -12.45
C ALA A 295 1.85 8.27 -13.83
N ASP A 296 2.74 9.25 -14.02
CA ASP A 296 3.48 9.47 -15.27
C ASP A 296 4.13 8.17 -15.81
N PRO A 297 4.08 7.91 -17.14
CA PRO A 297 4.82 6.84 -17.78
C PRO A 297 6.32 6.87 -17.48
N VAL A 298 6.90 5.68 -17.27
CA VAL A 298 8.29 5.55 -16.80
C VAL A 298 9.36 5.54 -17.91
N ALA A 299 8.95 5.63 -19.19
CA ALA A 299 9.80 5.48 -20.38
C ALA A 299 11.18 6.19 -20.32
N PHE A 300 11.27 7.37 -19.68
CA PHE A 300 12.49 8.19 -19.61
C PHE A 300 12.93 8.50 -18.17
N ARG A 301 12.58 7.65 -17.19
CA ARG A 301 13.11 7.78 -15.82
C ARG A 301 14.61 7.42 -15.80
N GLU A 302 15.42 8.29 -15.18
CA GLU A 302 16.88 8.13 -15.16
C GLU A 302 17.33 7.02 -14.20
N ASP A 303 16.57 6.81 -13.12
CA ASP A 303 16.74 5.73 -12.15
C ASP A 303 16.17 4.38 -12.63
N LEU A 304 15.53 4.33 -13.81
CA LEU A 304 15.07 3.10 -14.48
C LEU A 304 15.69 2.96 -15.88
N PRO A 305 17.01 2.68 -15.96
CA PRO A 305 17.71 2.63 -17.25
C PRO A 305 17.28 1.45 -18.14
N LEU A 306 16.76 0.37 -17.54
CA LEU A 306 16.28 -0.85 -18.19
C LEU A 306 14.81 -0.73 -18.58
N THR A 307 14.51 0.18 -19.50
CA THR A 307 13.14 0.44 -19.95
C THR A 307 13.00 0.26 -21.47
N CYS A 308 11.82 -0.14 -21.93
CA CYS A 308 11.42 -0.16 -23.34
C CYS A 308 9.92 0.21 -23.50
N LEU A 309 9.42 0.22 -24.74
CA LEU A 309 8.03 0.59 -25.04
C LEU A 309 7.16 -0.61 -25.45
N GLY A 310 5.89 -0.53 -25.07
CA GLY A 310 4.82 -1.41 -25.54
C GLY A 310 3.56 -0.62 -25.89
N ALA A 311 2.62 -1.27 -26.60
CA ALA A 311 1.35 -0.64 -27.00
C ALA A 311 0.15 -1.08 -26.16
N ASP A 312 0.28 -2.17 -25.40
CA ASP A 312 -0.74 -2.71 -24.50
C ASP A 312 -2.04 -3.17 -25.19
N CYS A 313 -3.19 -2.55 -24.91
CA CYS A 313 -4.48 -3.06 -25.37
C CYS A 313 -4.92 -2.53 -26.74
N HIS A 314 -5.30 -3.44 -27.62
CA HIS A 314 -5.99 -3.11 -28.87
C HIS A 314 -7.35 -2.44 -28.68
N SER A 315 -8.01 -2.65 -27.54
CA SER A 315 -9.32 -2.09 -27.26
C SER A 315 -9.29 -0.59 -26.92
N CYS A 316 -8.14 -0.06 -26.49
CA CYS A 316 -8.00 1.28 -25.93
C CYS A 316 -7.35 2.29 -26.90
N GLY A 317 -6.36 1.86 -27.70
CA GLY A 317 -5.61 2.77 -28.57
C GLY A 317 -4.93 2.11 -29.77
N PRO A 318 -4.15 2.88 -30.56
CA PRO A 318 -3.44 2.37 -31.72
C PRO A 318 -2.14 1.64 -31.36
N VAL A 319 -1.76 0.64 -32.17
CA VAL A 319 -0.53 -0.17 -31.94
C VAL A 319 0.70 0.24 -32.70
N SER A 320 0.63 1.40 -33.33
CA SER A 320 1.81 1.98 -33.93
C SER A 320 2.82 2.31 -32.85
N MET A 321 4.01 1.69 -32.90
CA MET A 321 5.11 2.06 -32.01
C MET A 321 5.56 3.51 -32.23
N MET A 322 5.33 4.08 -33.42
CA MET A 322 5.54 5.51 -33.66
C MET A 322 4.60 6.37 -32.82
N HIS A 323 3.34 5.96 -32.67
CA HIS A 323 2.40 6.62 -31.76
C HIS A 323 2.87 6.52 -30.31
N GLN A 324 3.27 5.32 -29.87
CA GLN A 324 3.77 5.12 -28.50
C GLN A 324 5.01 5.98 -28.20
N MET A 325 5.97 6.08 -29.13
CA MET A 325 7.12 6.98 -29.02
C MET A 325 6.69 8.46 -28.87
N GLN A 326 5.69 8.91 -29.64
CA GLN A 326 5.21 10.29 -29.58
C GLN A 326 4.52 10.61 -28.26
N ILE A 327 3.69 9.70 -27.75
CA ILE A 327 3.02 9.87 -26.46
C ILE A 327 4.02 9.83 -25.31
N ALA A 328 5.00 8.91 -25.35
CA ALA A 328 6.10 8.87 -24.37
C ALA A 328 6.83 10.23 -24.28
N LEU A 329 7.23 10.77 -25.44
CA LEU A 329 7.93 12.05 -25.53
C LEU A 329 7.07 13.22 -25.05
N ALA A 330 5.80 13.25 -25.44
CA ALA A 330 4.88 14.31 -25.06
C ALA A 330 4.61 14.32 -23.55
N SER A 331 4.39 13.13 -22.98
CA SER A 331 4.15 12.93 -21.55
C SER A 331 5.35 13.37 -20.72
N ASP A 332 6.55 12.86 -21.03
CA ASP A 332 7.77 13.21 -20.32
C ASP A 332 8.05 14.72 -20.35
N ARG A 333 8.07 15.30 -21.56
CA ARG A 333 8.34 16.72 -21.73
C ARG A 333 7.27 17.57 -21.06
N GLY A 334 6.00 17.16 -21.12
CA GLY A 334 4.89 17.84 -20.45
C GLY A 334 5.05 17.86 -18.93
N SER A 335 5.34 16.72 -18.32
CA SER A 335 5.59 16.59 -16.87
C SER A 335 6.80 17.41 -16.44
N GLN A 336 7.92 17.31 -17.16
CA GLN A 336 9.15 18.06 -16.86
C GLN A 336 9.00 19.56 -17.04
N ASN A 337 8.34 20.01 -18.11
CA ASN A 337 8.06 21.42 -18.34
C ASN A 337 7.18 21.98 -17.21
N SER A 338 6.14 21.25 -16.81
CA SER A 338 5.26 21.64 -15.70
C SER A 338 6.05 21.83 -14.39
N LYS A 339 6.94 20.89 -14.05
CA LYS A 339 7.83 20.98 -12.88
C LYS A 339 8.78 22.18 -12.97
N THR A 340 9.39 22.40 -14.13
CA THR A 340 10.34 23.49 -14.35
C THR A 340 9.66 24.87 -14.28
N PHE A 341 8.47 25.00 -14.87
CA PHE A 341 7.68 26.24 -14.82
C PHE A 341 7.17 26.56 -13.42
N ALA A 342 6.79 25.55 -12.63
CA ALA A 342 6.41 25.73 -11.23
C ALA A 342 7.55 26.32 -10.38
N GLN A 343 8.80 26.12 -10.80
CA GLN A 343 9.99 26.70 -10.17
C GLN A 343 10.38 28.09 -10.74
N GLY A 344 9.58 28.66 -11.65
CA GLY A 344 9.87 29.96 -12.27
C GLY A 344 10.98 29.93 -13.33
N HIS A 345 11.33 28.75 -13.86
CA HIS A 345 12.40 28.59 -14.85
C HIS A 345 11.87 28.12 -16.22
N TYR A 346 12.66 28.32 -17.27
CA TYR A 346 12.45 27.68 -18.57
C TYR A 346 13.39 26.49 -18.75
N PRO A 347 12.94 25.38 -19.36
CA PRO A 347 13.78 24.21 -19.61
C PRO A 347 14.90 24.55 -20.61
N LYS A 348 16.16 24.32 -20.22
CA LYS A 348 17.34 24.57 -21.09
C LYS A 348 17.61 23.43 -22.08
N LYS A 349 17.16 22.23 -21.76
CA LYS A 349 17.27 21.02 -22.58
C LYS A 349 16.03 20.16 -22.37
N MET A 350 15.68 19.40 -23.40
CA MET A 350 14.67 18.34 -23.26
C MET A 350 15.35 17.10 -22.70
N ARG A 351 14.78 16.51 -21.65
CA ARG A 351 15.26 15.25 -21.07
C ARG A 351 15.07 14.11 -22.07
N ALA A 352 13.82 13.78 -22.39
CA ALA A 352 13.53 12.77 -23.40
C ALA A 352 13.86 13.25 -24.82
N THR A 353 14.75 12.53 -25.49
CA THR A 353 15.18 12.79 -26.87
C THR A 353 14.50 11.87 -27.88
N VAL A 354 14.47 12.31 -29.13
CA VAL A 354 13.94 11.53 -30.25
C VAL A 354 14.70 10.22 -30.45
N GLN A 355 16.04 10.25 -30.31
CA GLN A 355 16.87 9.06 -30.44
C GLN A 355 16.59 8.05 -29.32
N GLU A 356 16.44 8.49 -28.08
CA GLU A 356 16.09 7.59 -26.99
C GLU A 356 14.72 6.93 -27.22
N ALA A 357 13.72 7.68 -27.68
CA ALA A 357 12.41 7.12 -28.02
C ALA A 357 12.52 6.02 -29.08
N PHE A 358 13.31 6.26 -30.14
CA PHE A 358 13.58 5.26 -31.18
C PHE A 358 14.28 4.03 -30.63
N ASN A 359 15.27 4.21 -29.77
CA ASN A 359 15.99 3.12 -29.12
C ASN A 359 15.06 2.28 -28.22
N LEU A 360 14.14 2.92 -27.49
CA LEU A 360 13.13 2.24 -26.65
C LEU A 360 12.19 1.32 -27.43
N ALA A 361 11.94 1.62 -28.71
CA ALA A 361 11.10 0.81 -29.61
C ALA A 361 11.88 -0.12 -30.54
N THR A 362 13.22 -0.13 -30.46
CA THR A 362 14.11 -0.95 -31.31
C THR A 362 15.15 -1.69 -30.45
N ILE A 363 16.37 -1.18 -30.32
CA ILE A 363 17.48 -1.91 -29.71
C ILE A 363 17.28 -2.18 -28.20
N LYS A 364 16.69 -1.25 -27.45
CA LYS A 364 16.40 -1.48 -26.01
C LYS A 364 15.28 -2.49 -25.82
N ALA A 365 14.24 -2.46 -26.65
CA ALA A 365 13.20 -3.48 -26.66
C ALA A 365 13.78 -4.86 -27.05
N ALA A 366 14.74 -4.93 -27.98
CA ALA A 366 15.41 -6.18 -28.32
C ALA A 366 16.22 -6.75 -27.15
N ARG A 367 16.88 -5.88 -26.35
CA ARG A 367 17.59 -6.30 -25.12
C ARG A 367 16.62 -6.77 -24.04
N ALA A 368 15.49 -6.08 -23.86
CA ALA A 368 14.46 -6.45 -22.89
C ALA A 368 13.92 -7.88 -23.09
N ILE A 369 14.01 -8.40 -24.32
CA ILE A 369 13.55 -9.75 -24.69
C ILE A 369 14.69 -10.72 -25.03
N ASN A 370 15.94 -10.35 -24.72
CA ASN A 370 17.14 -11.15 -25.01
C ASN A 370 17.29 -11.55 -26.48
N MET A 371 17.04 -10.61 -27.41
CA MET A 371 17.17 -10.78 -28.86
C MET A 371 18.00 -9.69 -29.55
N ASP A 372 18.71 -8.87 -28.79
CA ASP A 372 19.55 -7.78 -29.29
C ASP A 372 20.71 -8.24 -30.17
N LYS A 373 21.12 -9.51 -30.09
CA LYS A 373 22.09 -10.11 -31.03
C LYS A 373 21.51 -10.36 -32.41
N ASP A 374 20.18 -10.52 -32.53
CA ASP A 374 19.51 -10.93 -33.76
C ASP A 374 18.70 -9.81 -34.40
N ILE A 375 18.05 -8.93 -33.62
CA ILE A 375 17.16 -7.87 -34.10
C ILE A 375 17.43 -6.52 -33.39
N GLY A 376 16.59 -5.52 -33.64
CA GLY A 376 16.64 -4.20 -32.98
C GLY A 376 17.68 -3.22 -33.53
N SER A 377 18.59 -3.66 -34.40
CA SER A 377 19.46 -2.78 -35.18
C SER A 377 19.83 -3.38 -36.53
N ILE A 378 20.27 -2.55 -37.48
CA ILE A 378 20.73 -2.98 -38.80
C ILE A 378 22.25 -3.22 -38.75
N ALA A 379 22.66 -4.48 -38.82
CA ALA A 379 24.07 -4.87 -38.85
C ALA A 379 24.25 -6.19 -39.63
N VAL A 380 25.42 -6.38 -40.24
CA VAL A 380 25.77 -7.66 -40.88
C VAL A 380 25.70 -8.79 -39.86
N GLY A 381 25.08 -9.91 -40.26
CA GLY A 381 24.85 -11.08 -39.43
C GLY A 381 23.50 -11.09 -38.69
N LYS A 382 22.85 -9.92 -38.52
CA LYS A 382 21.51 -9.84 -37.91
C LYS A 382 20.40 -10.31 -38.84
N LEU A 383 19.26 -10.67 -38.26
CA LEU A 383 18.07 -11.02 -39.01
C LEU A 383 17.55 -9.78 -39.77
N ALA A 384 17.04 -10.01 -40.97
CA ALA A 384 16.45 -8.98 -41.80
C ALA A 384 15.00 -8.67 -41.36
N ASP A 385 14.88 -8.09 -40.17
CA ASP A 385 13.65 -7.51 -39.63
C ASP A 385 13.71 -5.98 -39.85
N LEU A 386 13.14 -5.52 -40.96
CA LEU A 386 13.32 -4.17 -41.49
C LEU A 386 11.98 -3.53 -41.85
N VAL A 387 11.90 -2.22 -41.69
CA VAL A 387 10.78 -1.40 -42.16
C VAL A 387 11.30 -0.28 -43.06
N ILE A 388 10.58 -0.03 -44.16
CA ILE A 388 10.94 0.97 -45.16
C ILE A 388 9.83 2.02 -45.23
N PHE A 389 10.22 3.28 -45.10
CA PHE A 389 9.32 4.43 -45.12
C PHE A 389 9.44 5.23 -46.42
N ASP A 390 8.31 5.56 -47.03
CA ASP A 390 8.26 6.46 -48.18
C ASP A 390 8.37 7.92 -47.71
N THR A 391 9.46 8.59 -48.09
CA THR A 391 9.70 9.99 -47.70
C THR A 391 9.04 10.99 -48.65
N THR A 392 8.45 10.55 -49.76
CA THR A 392 7.78 11.45 -50.71
C THR A 392 6.42 11.92 -50.22
N SER A 393 5.96 11.43 -49.07
CA SER A 393 4.70 11.85 -48.46
C SER A 393 4.76 13.32 -47.98
N PRO A 394 3.62 14.04 -47.98
CA PRO A 394 3.54 15.39 -47.44
C PRO A 394 4.01 15.52 -45.98
N SER A 395 3.90 14.45 -45.20
CA SER A 395 4.29 14.42 -43.80
C SER A 395 5.80 14.29 -43.61
N LEU A 396 6.49 13.55 -44.50
CA LEU A 396 7.90 13.18 -44.30
C LEU A 396 8.89 13.96 -45.15
N ASN A 397 8.51 14.50 -46.30
CA ASN A 397 9.46 15.04 -47.28
C ASN A 397 10.53 15.96 -46.69
N CYS A 398 10.14 17.13 -46.15
CA CYS A 398 11.09 18.07 -45.55
C CYS A 398 11.73 17.53 -44.27
N ALA A 399 11.02 16.70 -43.50
CA ALA A 399 11.52 16.17 -42.24
C ALA A 399 12.66 15.17 -42.48
N ALA A 400 12.52 14.29 -43.46
CA ALA A 400 13.50 13.28 -43.85
C ALA A 400 14.78 13.89 -44.45
N ASP A 401 14.65 15.01 -45.18
CA ASP A 401 15.80 15.74 -45.68
C ASP A 401 16.63 16.36 -44.54
N HIS A 402 15.95 16.90 -43.53
CA HIS A 402 16.62 17.52 -42.38
C HIS A 402 17.19 16.49 -41.40
N ASP A 403 16.33 15.61 -40.88
CA ASP A 403 16.68 14.58 -39.91
C ASP A 403 15.75 13.35 -40.09
N PRO A 404 16.23 12.30 -40.79
CA PRO A 404 15.51 11.05 -41.00
C PRO A 404 14.97 10.39 -39.72
N LEU A 405 15.66 10.55 -38.59
CA LEU A 405 15.24 9.95 -37.33
C LEU A 405 14.04 10.69 -36.74
N THR A 406 14.11 12.02 -36.70
CA THR A 406 12.96 12.87 -36.33
C THR A 406 11.79 12.68 -37.29
N ALA A 407 12.04 12.48 -38.58
CA ALA A 407 11.01 12.19 -39.57
C ALA A 407 10.18 10.96 -39.15
N ILE A 408 10.83 9.84 -38.81
CA ILE A 408 10.13 8.64 -38.33
C ILE A 408 9.41 8.89 -37.01
N VAL A 409 10.11 9.41 -36.00
CA VAL A 409 9.56 9.46 -34.64
C VAL A 409 8.45 10.50 -34.50
N ARG A 410 8.54 11.65 -35.17
CA ARG A 410 7.63 12.79 -34.97
C ARG A 410 6.66 13.06 -36.11
N HIS A 411 6.92 12.53 -37.30
CA HIS A 411 6.15 12.88 -38.50
C HIS A 411 5.55 11.68 -39.25
N ALA A 412 6.09 10.47 -39.08
CA ALA A 412 5.58 9.29 -39.77
C ALA A 412 4.28 8.79 -39.14
N GLY A 413 3.37 8.32 -40.00
CA GLY A 413 2.25 7.47 -39.62
C GLY A 413 2.30 6.11 -40.32
N VAL A 414 1.27 5.29 -40.10
CA VAL A 414 1.13 3.96 -40.71
C VAL A 414 1.11 4.02 -42.24
N ARG A 415 0.58 5.12 -42.80
CA ARG A 415 0.53 5.35 -44.26
C ARG A 415 1.93 5.35 -44.88
N GLU A 416 2.92 5.89 -44.19
CA GLU A 416 4.27 6.04 -44.72
C GLU A 416 5.09 4.75 -44.61
N VAL A 417 4.62 3.76 -43.85
CA VAL A 417 5.19 2.40 -43.84
C VAL A 417 4.88 1.75 -45.20
N GLU A 418 5.89 1.65 -46.07
CA GLU A 418 5.73 1.19 -47.45
C GLU A 418 6.01 -0.31 -47.57
N THR A 419 7.12 -0.76 -46.99
CA THR A 419 7.56 -2.17 -47.02
C THR A 419 7.93 -2.64 -45.62
N VAL A 420 7.56 -3.88 -45.27
CA VAL A 420 7.94 -4.55 -44.02
C VAL A 420 8.50 -5.93 -44.34
N ILE A 421 9.67 -6.22 -43.79
CA ILE A 421 10.42 -7.45 -44.00
C ILE A 421 10.68 -8.09 -42.64
N ILE A 422 10.44 -9.39 -42.50
CA ILE A 422 10.66 -10.16 -41.26
C ILE A 422 11.36 -11.45 -41.62
N GLY A 423 12.55 -11.67 -41.05
CA GLY A 423 13.40 -12.82 -41.40
C GLY A 423 13.63 -12.91 -42.90
N GLY A 424 13.87 -11.77 -43.57
CA GLY A 424 14.09 -11.68 -45.01
C GLY A 424 12.84 -11.87 -45.89
N GLN A 425 11.69 -12.19 -45.31
CA GLN A 425 10.42 -12.35 -46.03
C GLN A 425 9.63 -11.05 -46.07
N ILE A 426 9.21 -10.63 -47.25
CA ILE A 426 8.36 -9.43 -47.43
C ILE A 426 6.94 -9.74 -46.94
N ARG A 427 6.48 -8.99 -45.93
CA ARG A 427 5.14 -9.09 -45.32
C ARG A 427 4.19 -7.98 -45.77
N LYS A 428 4.75 -6.83 -46.16
CA LYS A 428 4.05 -5.68 -46.74
C LYS A 428 4.93 -5.08 -47.83
N GLN A 429 4.33 -4.64 -48.94
CA GLN A 429 5.05 -3.96 -50.01
C GLN A 429 4.14 -2.94 -50.71
N ASN A 430 4.67 -1.78 -51.09
CA ASN A 430 3.91 -0.69 -51.70
C ASN A 430 2.66 -0.29 -50.90
N GLY A 431 2.76 -0.34 -49.57
CA GLY A 431 1.64 -0.03 -48.67
C GLY A 431 0.56 -1.12 -48.58
N ILE A 432 0.77 -2.30 -49.17
CA ILE A 432 -0.22 -3.40 -49.21
C ILE A 432 0.31 -4.61 -48.45
N LEU A 433 -0.46 -5.11 -47.48
CA LEU A 433 -0.18 -6.37 -46.78
C LEU A 433 -0.20 -7.56 -47.75
N HIS A 434 0.80 -8.42 -47.65
CA HIS A 434 0.83 -9.68 -48.38
C HIS A 434 -0.23 -10.64 -47.86
N LYS A 435 -0.63 -11.58 -48.72
CA LYS A 435 -1.58 -12.62 -48.33
C LYS A 435 -0.96 -13.55 -47.28
N VAL A 436 -1.78 -13.99 -46.33
CA VAL A 436 -1.39 -14.94 -45.30
C VAL A 436 -1.87 -16.35 -45.63
N HIS A 437 -1.08 -17.34 -45.26
CA HIS A 437 -1.43 -18.74 -45.42
C HIS A 437 -1.72 -19.33 -44.04
N LEU A 438 -2.89 -19.96 -43.91
CA LEU A 438 -3.24 -20.66 -42.69
C LEU A 438 -2.45 -21.96 -42.63
N ALA A 439 -1.71 -22.19 -41.55
CA ALA A 439 -1.02 -23.45 -41.33
C ALA A 439 -2.06 -24.57 -41.12
N ASP A 440 -1.87 -25.71 -41.77
CA ASP A 440 -2.61 -26.92 -41.41
C ASP A 440 -2.17 -27.32 -40.00
N GLY A 441 -3.08 -27.35 -39.02
CA GLY A 441 -2.75 -27.50 -37.58
C GLY A 441 -1.81 -28.69 -37.25
N ARG A 442 -1.81 -29.73 -38.09
CA ARG A 442 -0.90 -30.89 -37.94
C ARG A 442 0.58 -30.59 -38.23
N GLU A 443 0.89 -29.61 -39.08
CA GLU A 443 2.28 -29.25 -39.43
C GLU A 443 2.89 -28.24 -38.45
N ALA A 444 2.06 -27.41 -37.79
CA ALA A 444 2.53 -26.40 -36.85
C ALA A 444 2.60 -26.89 -35.38
N GLY A 445 2.25 -28.15 -35.12
CA GLY A 445 2.41 -28.80 -33.81
C GLY A 445 1.21 -28.69 -32.85
N PHE A 446 0.02 -28.27 -33.29
CA PHE A 446 -1.15 -28.11 -32.41
C PHE A 446 -2.47 -28.54 -33.07
N ASP A 447 -3.35 -29.18 -32.29
CA ASP A 447 -4.57 -29.84 -32.79
C ASP A 447 -5.75 -28.89 -33.13
N PHE A 448 -5.50 -27.61 -33.38
CA PHE A 448 -6.57 -26.68 -33.80
C PHE A 448 -6.81 -26.79 -35.31
N LYS A 449 -7.94 -27.39 -35.70
CA LYS A 449 -8.42 -27.40 -37.08
C LYS A 449 -9.37 -26.23 -37.31
N HIS A 450 -8.93 -25.25 -38.07
CA HIS A 450 -9.82 -24.20 -38.55
C HIS A 450 -10.59 -24.74 -39.77
N GLU A 451 -11.89 -25.00 -39.63
CA GLU A 451 -12.71 -25.65 -40.67
C GLU A 451 -13.05 -24.73 -41.86
N ALA A 452 -12.80 -23.43 -41.75
CA ALA A 452 -13.19 -22.46 -42.77
C ALA A 452 -11.99 -21.80 -43.46
N VAL A 453 -12.08 -21.74 -44.79
CA VAL A 453 -11.24 -21.01 -45.75
C VAL A 453 -9.90 -21.66 -46.14
N HIS A 454 -9.98 -22.83 -46.79
CA HIS A 454 -8.88 -23.29 -47.65
C HIS A 454 -8.84 -22.45 -48.95
N SER A 455 -8.19 -21.29 -48.90
CA SER A 455 -7.72 -20.62 -50.12
C SER A 455 -6.34 -21.17 -50.46
N LYS A 456 -6.20 -21.88 -51.58
CA LYS A 456 -4.88 -22.28 -52.11
C LYS A 456 -3.98 -21.06 -52.37
N ASP A 457 -4.58 -19.89 -52.60
CA ASP A 457 -3.89 -18.66 -52.97
C ASP A 457 -3.62 -17.73 -51.76
N GLY A 458 -3.84 -18.20 -50.53
CA GLY A 458 -3.75 -17.39 -49.30
C GLY A 458 -4.93 -16.43 -49.10
N LEU A 459 -4.97 -15.77 -47.95
CA LEU A 459 -6.01 -14.79 -47.56
C LEU A 459 -5.47 -13.37 -47.63
N SER A 460 -6.18 -12.50 -48.33
CA SER A 460 -5.96 -11.06 -48.29
C SER A 460 -6.49 -10.45 -46.99
N TRP A 461 -5.99 -9.25 -46.62
CA TRP A 461 -6.56 -8.48 -45.50
C TRP A 461 -8.08 -8.30 -45.62
N LYS A 462 -8.60 -8.08 -46.82
CA LYS A 462 -10.06 -7.91 -47.04
C LYS A 462 -10.87 -9.14 -46.64
N GLU A 463 -10.32 -10.34 -46.86
CA GLU A 463 -10.95 -11.61 -46.47
C GLU A 463 -10.85 -11.80 -44.96
N VAL A 464 -9.68 -11.54 -44.36
CA VAL A 464 -9.50 -11.56 -42.90
C VAL A 464 -10.47 -10.59 -42.21
N ALA A 465 -10.56 -9.35 -42.68
CA ALA A 465 -11.43 -8.31 -42.13
C ALA A 465 -12.92 -8.70 -42.18
N LYS A 466 -13.34 -9.47 -43.18
CA LYS A 466 -14.71 -10.00 -43.28
C LYS A 466 -14.99 -11.00 -42.16
N GLU A 467 -14.06 -11.92 -41.89
CA GLU A 467 -14.20 -12.91 -40.80
C GLU A 467 -14.12 -12.25 -39.42
N VAL A 468 -13.23 -11.26 -39.25
CA VAL A 468 -13.16 -10.43 -38.03
C VAL A 468 -14.50 -9.72 -37.79
N SER A 469 -15.11 -9.16 -38.83
CA SER A 469 -16.42 -8.50 -38.74
C SER A 469 -17.54 -9.47 -38.36
N ARG A 470 -17.53 -10.69 -38.91
CA ARG A 470 -18.45 -11.78 -38.55
C ARG A 470 -18.29 -12.13 -37.07
N SER A 471 -17.07 -12.52 -36.67
CA SER A 471 -16.72 -12.88 -35.29
C SER A 471 -17.10 -11.76 -34.30
N ARG A 472 -16.79 -10.50 -34.60
CA ARG A 472 -17.19 -9.35 -33.78
C ARG A 472 -18.70 -9.28 -33.57
N GLY A 473 -19.49 -9.51 -34.61
CA GLY A 473 -20.95 -9.53 -34.52
C GLY A 473 -21.47 -10.64 -33.60
N GLU A 474 -20.86 -11.82 -33.67
CA GLU A 474 -21.20 -12.97 -32.80
C GLU A 474 -20.80 -12.74 -31.35
N ILE A 475 -19.59 -12.22 -31.10
CA ILE A 475 -19.12 -11.79 -29.77
C ILE A 475 -20.10 -10.77 -29.20
N GLN A 476 -20.44 -9.72 -29.95
CA GLN A 476 -21.40 -8.70 -29.48
C GLN A 476 -22.76 -9.32 -29.16
N GLY A 477 -23.21 -10.30 -29.95
CA GLY A 477 -24.44 -11.04 -29.68
C GLY A 477 -24.41 -11.84 -28.37
N ARG A 478 -23.23 -12.34 -27.94
CA ARG A 478 -23.05 -12.99 -26.64
C ARG A 478 -22.96 -11.97 -25.50
N ILE A 479 -22.21 -10.89 -25.70
CA ILE A 479 -22.10 -9.77 -24.73
C ILE A 479 -23.47 -9.16 -24.41
N ASN A 480 -24.34 -9.02 -25.41
CA ASN A 480 -25.68 -8.47 -25.20
C ASN A 480 -26.61 -9.38 -24.38
N LYS A 481 -26.23 -10.64 -24.13
CA LYS A 481 -27.00 -11.63 -23.35
C LYS A 481 -26.50 -11.78 -21.92
N VAL A 482 -25.47 -11.03 -21.52
CA VAL A 482 -24.93 -11.08 -20.16
C VAL A 482 -25.26 -9.78 -19.43
N ASN A 483 -25.53 -9.88 -18.13
CA ASN A 483 -25.84 -8.72 -17.31
C ASN A 483 -24.55 -8.02 -16.88
N LYS A 484 -24.20 -6.93 -17.59
CA LYS A 484 -23.00 -6.14 -17.31
C LYS A 484 -23.09 -5.34 -16.02
N GLU A 485 -24.28 -4.91 -15.63
CA GLU A 485 -24.48 -4.22 -14.36
C GLU A 485 -24.28 -5.16 -13.18
N LEU A 486 -24.78 -6.40 -13.26
CA LEU A 486 -24.52 -7.41 -12.22
C LEU A 486 -23.02 -7.71 -12.05
N ALA A 487 -22.29 -7.79 -13.16
CA ALA A 487 -20.83 -7.96 -13.11
C ALA A 487 -20.12 -6.70 -12.59
N ARG A 488 -20.56 -5.52 -13.01
CA ARG A 488 -20.06 -4.22 -12.51
C ARG A 488 -20.27 -4.09 -11.00
N GLU A 489 -21.47 -4.42 -10.51
CA GLU A 489 -21.80 -4.44 -9.08
C GLU A 489 -20.90 -5.41 -8.32
N LYS A 490 -20.72 -6.65 -8.80
CA LYS A 490 -19.82 -7.61 -8.15
C LYS A 490 -18.34 -7.17 -8.19
N LEU A 491 -17.87 -6.57 -9.28
CA LEU A 491 -16.49 -6.07 -9.40
C LEU A 491 -16.24 -4.84 -8.51
N ILE A 492 -17.18 -3.89 -8.48
CA ILE A 492 -17.13 -2.72 -7.60
C ILE A 492 -17.23 -3.16 -6.14
N GLY A 493 -18.15 -4.08 -5.81
CA GLY A 493 -18.34 -4.62 -4.47
C GLY A 493 -17.13 -5.41 -3.95
N MET A 494 -16.39 -6.07 -4.83
CA MET A 494 -15.12 -6.73 -4.51
C MET A 494 -14.00 -5.72 -4.20
N MET A 495 -14.06 -4.50 -4.76
CA MET A 495 -13.10 -3.42 -4.51
C MET A 495 -13.52 -2.42 -3.42
N GLY A 496 -14.78 -2.45 -2.98
CA GLY A 496 -15.39 -1.48 -2.06
C GLY A 496 -16.05 -2.10 -0.82
N GLY A 497 -15.50 -3.22 -0.33
CA GLY A 497 -16.15 -4.21 0.54
C GLY A 497 -16.73 -3.79 1.90
N LEU A 498 -16.82 -2.49 2.23
CA LEU A 498 -17.44 -2.01 3.46
C LEU A 498 -18.77 -1.26 3.24
N GLN A 499 -19.12 -0.87 2.01
CA GLN A 499 -20.30 -0.03 1.76
C GLN A 499 -21.56 -0.75 1.26
N GLU A 500 -21.46 -1.97 0.73
CA GLU A 500 -22.60 -2.62 0.05
C GLU A 500 -23.43 -3.56 0.92
N ASP A 501 -22.94 -3.94 2.10
CA ASP A 501 -23.65 -4.83 3.01
C ASP A 501 -23.67 -4.26 4.43
N PRO A 502 -24.81 -3.68 4.88
CA PRO A 502 -24.99 -3.23 6.26
C PRO A 502 -24.77 -4.33 7.30
N SER A 503 -24.85 -5.61 6.92
CA SER A 503 -24.51 -6.73 7.80
C SER A 503 -23.00 -6.90 7.99
N ARG A 504 -22.15 -6.40 7.07
CA ARG A 504 -20.69 -6.31 7.27
C ARG A 504 -20.31 -5.18 8.22
N ALA A 505 -21.02 -4.06 8.22
CA ALA A 505 -20.87 -3.04 9.27
C ALA A 505 -21.20 -3.60 10.66
N LYS A 506 -22.16 -4.53 10.74
CA LYS A 506 -22.43 -5.32 11.96
C LYS A 506 -21.35 -6.37 12.27
N ALA A 507 -20.51 -6.76 11.33
CA ALA A 507 -19.39 -7.67 11.58
C ALA A 507 -18.15 -6.92 12.12
N VAL A 508 -18.07 -5.60 11.96
CA VAL A 508 -16.98 -4.79 12.49
C VAL A 508 -17.09 -4.73 14.01
N THR A 509 -16.10 -5.32 14.68
CA THR A 509 -15.97 -5.36 16.14
C THR A 509 -14.72 -4.61 16.62
N GLU A 510 -13.78 -4.33 15.73
CA GLU A 510 -12.49 -3.71 16.03
C GLU A 510 -12.20 -2.59 15.04
N VAL A 511 -11.76 -1.43 15.53
CA VAL A 511 -11.45 -0.25 14.71
C VAL A 511 -10.15 0.39 15.19
N VAL A 512 -9.26 0.74 14.26
CA VAL A 512 -8.04 1.51 14.50
C VAL A 512 -8.18 2.88 13.84
N ILE A 513 -7.89 3.95 14.57
CA ILE A 513 -7.86 5.32 14.05
C ILE A 513 -6.49 5.93 14.30
N ASP A 514 -5.75 6.14 13.21
CA ASP A 514 -4.52 6.93 13.20
C ASP A 514 -4.67 8.13 12.24
N ALA A 515 -4.70 9.33 12.81
CA ALA A 515 -4.84 10.58 12.06
C ALA A 515 -3.49 11.26 11.74
N THR A 516 -2.37 10.67 12.15
CA THR A 516 -1.01 11.22 12.06
C THR A 516 -0.49 11.48 10.63
N PRO A 517 -0.87 10.70 9.59
CA PRO A 517 -0.40 10.98 8.23
C PRO A 517 -0.85 12.32 7.63
N TRP A 518 -1.80 13.03 8.26
CA TRP A 518 -2.60 14.08 7.60
C TRP A 518 -2.35 15.51 8.08
N ILE A 519 -1.57 15.75 9.15
CA ILE A 519 -1.63 17.02 9.91
C ILE A 519 -0.56 18.06 9.56
N TYR A 520 0.45 17.75 8.72
CA TYR A 520 1.49 18.73 8.35
C TYR A 520 1.33 19.41 6.98
N ALA A 521 0.12 19.43 6.41
CA ALA A 521 -0.21 20.39 5.37
C ALA A 521 -0.80 21.67 6.00
N SER A 522 0.09 22.63 6.30
CA SER A 522 -0.15 24.07 6.57
C SER A 522 -0.39 24.56 8.01
N THR A 523 0.61 25.28 8.52
CA THR A 523 0.41 26.41 9.43
C THR A 523 -0.22 27.59 8.68
N SER A 524 -1.52 27.84 8.87
CA SER A 524 -2.12 29.16 8.70
C SER A 524 -3.50 29.23 9.35
N LYS A 525 -3.62 30.08 10.38
CA LYS A 525 -4.89 30.55 10.93
C LYS A 525 -5.81 31.06 9.81
N LEU A 526 -7.11 30.76 9.87
CA LEU A 526 -8.13 31.60 9.27
C LEU A 526 -9.34 31.71 10.20
N THR A 527 -9.58 32.96 10.60
CA THR A 527 -10.79 33.53 11.20
C THR A 527 -11.83 33.84 10.12
N ASP A 528 -13.08 33.94 10.58
CA ASP A 528 -14.29 34.52 9.96
C ASP A 528 -15.08 33.70 8.92
N TYR A 529 -16.31 33.41 9.35
CA TYR A 529 -17.48 32.97 8.61
C TYR A 529 -18.29 34.21 8.21
N ASP A 530 -18.86 34.24 6.99
CA ASP A 530 -20.17 34.84 6.73
C ASP A 530 -20.75 34.49 5.33
N GLU A 531 -22.06 34.20 5.32
CA GLU A 531 -23.09 34.34 4.24
C GLU A 531 -22.94 33.52 2.91
N LEU A 532 -23.89 32.77 2.32
CA LEU A 532 -25.36 32.60 2.22
C LEU A 532 -25.62 31.28 1.39
N PRO A 533 -26.84 30.87 0.95
CA PRO A 533 -28.15 30.76 1.59
C PRO A 533 -28.72 29.32 1.57
N THR A 534 -29.76 29.11 2.38
CA THR A 534 -30.60 27.89 2.48
C THR A 534 -31.54 27.64 1.29
N SER A 535 -31.93 26.36 1.16
CA SER A 535 -33.05 25.77 0.41
C SER A 535 -32.75 25.23 -1.00
N MET A 536 -32.92 23.90 -1.16
CA MET A 536 -33.94 23.30 -2.02
C MET A 536 -34.07 21.81 -1.68
N GLY A 537 -35.28 21.36 -1.36
CA GLY A 537 -35.59 19.95 -1.16
C GLY A 537 -35.88 19.23 -2.47
N TYR A 538 -35.76 17.90 -2.47
CA TYR A 538 -36.49 16.98 -3.35
C TYR A 538 -36.51 15.58 -2.72
N GLU A 539 -37.66 14.90 -2.91
CA GLU A 539 -37.96 13.52 -2.52
C GLU A 539 -37.26 12.48 -3.41
N GLU A 540 -37.32 11.23 -2.94
CA GLU A 540 -36.55 10.03 -3.26
C GLU A 540 -36.70 9.47 -4.69
N LEU A 541 -35.56 9.11 -5.30
CA LEU A 541 -35.21 7.87 -6.02
C LEU A 541 -34.06 8.17 -7.01
N GLY A 542 -32.86 7.64 -6.76
CA GLY A 542 -31.70 7.75 -7.68
C GLY A 542 -30.49 8.57 -7.21
N ASP A 543 -30.34 8.79 -5.91
CA ASP A 543 -29.28 9.67 -5.38
C ASP A 543 -27.87 9.04 -5.34
N SER A 544 -26.85 9.86 -5.62
CA SER A 544 -25.43 9.50 -5.48
C SER A 544 -25.10 9.08 -4.03
N SER A 545 -24.02 8.29 -3.85
CA SER A 545 -23.53 7.87 -2.53
C SER A 545 -23.31 9.05 -1.58
N GLU A 546 -22.89 10.20 -2.11
CA GLU A 546 -22.71 11.44 -1.36
C GLU A 546 -24.04 12.02 -0.82
N ILE A 547 -25.10 12.08 -1.62
CA ILE A 547 -26.41 12.58 -1.16
C ILE A 547 -27.00 11.64 -0.10
N ARG A 548 -26.75 10.33 -0.23
CA ARG A 548 -27.11 9.33 0.79
C ARG A 548 -26.32 9.54 2.09
N LEU A 549 -25.02 9.79 2.01
CA LEU A 549 -24.18 10.09 3.19
C LEU A 549 -24.55 11.42 3.86
N ARG A 550 -24.92 12.45 3.09
CA ARG A 550 -25.41 13.73 3.61
C ARG A 550 -26.76 13.56 4.32
N ARG A 551 -27.68 12.80 3.71
CA ARG A 551 -28.98 12.49 4.33
C ARG A 551 -28.79 11.69 5.61
N TYR A 552 -27.86 10.72 5.61
CA TYR A 552 -27.50 9.95 6.79
C TYR A 552 -26.87 10.84 7.87
N ALA A 553 -25.87 11.67 7.54
CA ALA A 553 -25.25 12.61 8.47
C ALA A 553 -26.26 13.57 9.11
N ARG A 554 -27.21 14.10 8.32
CA ARG A 554 -28.32 14.93 8.82
C ARG A 554 -29.36 14.16 9.63
N HIS A 555 -29.40 12.83 9.51
CA HIS A 555 -30.28 11.95 10.31
C HIS A 555 -29.65 11.52 11.64
N LEU A 556 -28.34 11.74 11.84
CA LEU A 556 -27.59 11.35 13.04
C LEU A 556 -27.75 12.33 14.22
N ASP A 557 -28.58 13.37 14.08
CA ASP A 557 -28.88 14.35 15.14
C ASP A 557 -27.61 15.02 15.71
N LEU A 558 -26.65 15.32 14.82
CA LEU A 558 -25.31 15.85 15.17
C LEU A 558 -25.33 17.30 15.69
N GLY A 559 -26.45 18.01 15.55
CA GLY A 559 -26.57 19.47 15.68
C GLY A 559 -26.28 20.17 14.35
N ASP A 560 -26.95 21.30 14.09
CA ASP A 560 -26.94 21.99 12.79
C ASP A 560 -25.52 22.36 12.34
N GLU A 561 -24.67 22.84 13.24
CA GLU A 561 -23.29 23.25 12.94
C GLU A 561 -22.40 22.09 12.50
N THR A 562 -22.42 20.95 13.23
CA THR A 562 -21.62 19.76 12.89
C THR A 562 -22.16 19.06 11.63
N ALA A 563 -23.48 19.01 11.48
CA ALA A 563 -24.11 18.46 10.28
C ALA A 563 -23.78 19.30 9.03
N ASP A 564 -23.77 20.63 9.15
CA ASP A 564 -23.40 21.55 8.08
C ASP A 564 -21.90 21.47 7.75
N GLN A 565 -21.02 21.26 8.73
CA GLN A 565 -19.60 21.01 8.48
C GLN A 565 -19.39 19.70 7.70
N VAL A 566 -19.99 18.59 8.13
CA VAL A 566 -19.90 17.31 7.41
C VAL A 566 -20.48 17.44 6.00
N ASP A 567 -21.59 18.15 5.82
CA ASP A 567 -22.21 18.40 4.52
C ASP A 567 -21.34 19.30 3.61
N LYS A 568 -20.68 20.32 4.16
CA LYS A 568 -19.71 21.17 3.44
C LYS A 568 -18.48 20.39 2.98
N ILE A 569 -17.95 19.52 3.83
CA ILE A 569 -16.79 18.67 3.53
C ILE A 569 -17.13 17.68 2.41
N LEU A 570 -18.29 17.02 2.50
CA LEU A 570 -18.77 16.12 1.45
C LEU A 570 -19.07 16.89 0.15
N SER A 571 -19.62 18.11 0.23
CA SER A 571 -19.87 19.00 -0.91
C SER A 571 -18.63 19.51 -1.63
N TRP A 572 -17.54 19.66 -0.90
CA TRP A 572 -16.26 20.08 -1.45
C TRP A 572 -15.69 18.98 -2.36
N LYS A 573 -15.68 17.72 -1.90
CA LYS A 573 -15.12 16.59 -2.65
C LYS A 573 -15.80 16.34 -4.00
N ARG A 574 -17.07 16.77 -4.13
CA ARG A 574 -17.82 16.77 -5.41
C ARG A 574 -17.32 17.81 -6.42
N ARG A 575 -16.78 18.94 -5.94
CA ARG A 575 -16.44 20.12 -6.76
C ARG A 575 -14.99 20.18 -7.23
N GLU A 576 -14.04 19.56 -6.52
CA GLU A 576 -12.60 19.63 -6.84
C GLU A 576 -11.99 18.22 -6.97
N TYR A 577 -12.14 17.60 -8.14
CA TYR A 577 -11.17 16.61 -8.65
C TYR A 577 -9.90 17.29 -9.21
N GLU A 578 -9.70 18.58 -8.90
CA GLU A 578 -8.55 19.38 -9.28
C GLU A 578 -8.13 20.27 -8.08
N ILE A 579 -6.94 19.99 -7.51
CA ILE A 579 -6.08 20.87 -6.67
C ILE A 579 -6.20 20.77 -5.11
N LYS A 580 -5.04 20.39 -4.50
CA LYS A 580 -4.46 20.64 -3.14
C LYS A 580 -4.83 19.79 -1.90
N LEU A 581 -3.75 19.28 -1.29
CA LEU A 581 -3.56 18.49 -0.05
C LEU A 581 -4.21 19.01 1.26
N GLN A 582 -4.86 20.18 1.30
CA GLN A 582 -5.35 20.77 2.57
C GLN A 582 -6.66 20.17 3.10
N LYS A 583 -7.42 19.43 2.28
CA LYS A 583 -8.81 19.04 2.60
C LYS A 583 -9.03 17.53 2.83
N GLU A 584 -7.95 16.75 2.87
CA GLU A 584 -8.01 15.30 3.13
C GLU A 584 -8.24 14.97 4.62
N SER A 585 -7.78 15.83 5.54
CA SER A 585 -8.04 15.72 6.99
C SER A 585 -9.52 15.93 7.34
N GLU A 586 -10.17 16.86 6.66
CA GLU A 586 -11.61 17.12 6.78
C GLU A 586 -12.45 15.94 6.28
N PHE A 587 -12.10 15.35 5.13
CA PHE A 587 -12.78 14.14 4.64
C PHE A 587 -12.61 12.95 5.59
N SER A 588 -11.41 12.76 6.13
CA SER A 588 -11.13 11.72 7.12
C SER A 588 -12.00 11.87 8.38
N THR A 589 -12.18 13.12 8.83
CA THR A 589 -13.08 13.48 9.93
C THR A 589 -14.52 13.04 9.67
N ALA A 590 -15.07 13.35 8.49
CA ALA A 590 -16.43 12.93 8.11
C ALA A 590 -16.55 11.40 8.03
N MET A 591 -15.53 10.72 7.52
CA MET A 591 -15.53 9.26 7.39
C MET A 591 -15.47 8.54 8.75
N ILE A 592 -14.73 9.06 9.73
CA ILE A 592 -14.68 8.51 11.09
C ILE A 592 -16.07 8.59 11.74
N VAL A 593 -16.73 9.76 11.64
CA VAL A 593 -18.10 9.95 12.18
C VAL A 593 -19.08 8.97 11.52
N ILE A 594 -19.00 8.80 10.20
CA ILE A 594 -19.84 7.85 9.46
C ILE A 594 -19.54 6.40 9.88
N LEU A 595 -18.26 6.03 10.04
CA LEU A 595 -17.85 4.68 10.44
C LEU A 595 -18.41 4.30 11.82
N PHE A 596 -18.23 5.18 12.81
CA PHE A 596 -18.78 4.98 14.16
C PHE A 596 -20.31 4.91 14.17
N SER A 597 -20.97 5.64 13.28
CA SER A 597 -22.43 5.63 13.15
C SER A 597 -22.96 4.34 12.54
N LEU A 598 -22.26 3.78 11.55
CA LEU A 598 -22.69 2.59 10.82
C LEU A 598 -22.34 1.28 11.53
N CYS A 599 -21.23 1.25 12.27
CA CYS A 599 -20.72 0.02 12.90
C CYS A 599 -21.19 -0.10 14.36
N GLU A 600 -22.40 -0.60 14.55
CA GLU A 600 -23.04 -0.70 15.89
C GLU A 600 -22.38 -1.72 16.84
N ASN A 601 -21.51 -2.61 16.33
CA ASN A 601 -20.93 -3.73 17.05
C ASN A 601 -19.46 -3.55 17.44
N ILE A 602 -18.91 -2.34 17.30
CA ILE A 602 -17.53 -2.04 17.75
C ILE A 602 -17.42 -2.32 19.25
N SER A 603 -16.57 -3.29 19.58
CA SER A 603 -16.19 -3.68 20.94
C SER A 603 -14.77 -3.29 21.30
N THR A 604 -13.89 -3.07 20.32
CA THR A 604 -12.48 -2.70 20.51
C THR A 604 -12.14 -1.48 19.66
N LEU A 605 -11.48 -0.47 20.25
CA LEU A 605 -11.08 0.76 19.57
C LEU A 605 -9.63 1.12 19.90
N TYR A 606 -8.81 1.35 18.88
CA TYR A 606 -7.47 1.90 19.02
C TYR A 606 -7.46 3.34 18.52
N LEU A 607 -6.95 4.27 19.32
CA LEU A 607 -6.92 5.70 18.99
C LEU A 607 -5.50 6.25 19.12
N ALA A 608 -5.00 6.83 18.03
CA ALA A 608 -3.80 7.65 18.05
C ALA A 608 -4.10 9.10 18.49
N GLU A 609 -3.04 9.86 18.75
CA GLU A 609 -3.07 11.29 19.02
C GLU A 609 -3.67 12.11 17.85
N ASN A 610 -4.08 13.35 18.15
CA ASN A 610 -4.49 14.37 17.16
C ASN A 610 -5.80 14.13 16.36
N LEU A 611 -6.85 13.60 17.01
CA LEU A 611 -8.20 13.60 16.43
C LEU A 611 -8.73 15.03 16.22
N GLN A 612 -9.40 15.26 15.09
CA GLN A 612 -10.01 16.55 14.76
C GLN A 612 -11.26 16.81 15.62
N GLN A 613 -11.53 18.10 15.91
CA GLN A 613 -12.60 18.52 16.83
C GLN A 613 -14.00 17.92 16.54
N PRO A 614 -14.46 17.78 15.27
CA PRO A 614 -15.77 17.18 15.03
C PRO A 614 -15.88 15.71 15.44
N VAL A 615 -14.78 14.95 15.38
CA VAL A 615 -14.75 13.56 15.90
C VAL A 615 -14.85 13.57 17.43
N LEU A 616 -14.09 14.47 18.07
CA LEU A 616 -14.11 14.64 19.53
C LEU A 616 -15.51 15.00 20.04
N ASP A 617 -16.17 15.97 19.41
CA ASP A 617 -17.52 16.40 19.77
C ASP A 617 -18.55 15.26 19.56
N TYR A 618 -18.39 14.50 18.49
CA TYR A 618 -19.26 13.36 18.18
C TYR A 618 -19.15 12.25 19.24
N MET A 619 -17.93 11.85 19.59
CA MET A 619 -17.70 10.84 20.65
C MET A 619 -18.16 11.34 22.02
N LEU A 620 -17.92 12.61 22.33
CA LEU A 620 -18.37 13.23 23.57
C LEU A 620 -19.89 13.21 23.70
N LYS A 621 -20.63 13.62 22.67
CA LYS A 621 -22.11 13.55 22.66
C LYS A 621 -22.62 12.12 22.82
N ALA A 622 -21.94 11.15 22.20
CA ALA A 622 -22.25 9.73 22.36
C ALA A 622 -22.09 9.25 23.82
N ASN A 623 -20.98 9.64 24.46
CA ASN A 623 -20.67 9.28 25.85
C ASN A 623 -21.65 9.88 26.86
N TYR A 624 -22.09 11.13 26.64
CA TYR A 624 -23.08 11.79 27.50
C TYR A 624 -24.54 11.49 27.10
N ALA A 625 -24.76 10.54 26.17
CA ALA A 625 -26.07 10.15 25.66
C ALA A 625 -26.92 11.35 25.17
N GLN A 626 -26.27 12.33 24.57
CA GLN A 626 -26.89 13.55 24.02
C GLN A 626 -27.38 13.35 22.58
N MET A 627 -27.47 12.09 22.13
CA MET A 627 -27.91 11.70 20.80
C MET A 627 -29.08 10.73 20.91
N LYS A 628 -29.97 10.73 19.92
CA LYS A 628 -31.12 9.82 19.86
C LYS A 628 -30.72 8.34 19.81
N SER A 629 -29.64 8.04 19.08
CA SER A 629 -29.04 6.71 18.95
C SER A 629 -27.52 6.85 19.12
N PRO A 630 -27.01 6.89 20.36
CA PRO A 630 -25.59 7.14 20.58
C PRO A 630 -24.77 5.95 20.05
N PRO A 631 -23.69 6.18 19.29
CA PRO A 631 -22.78 5.14 18.82
C PRO A 631 -21.93 4.58 19.98
N LEU A 632 -21.09 3.56 19.67
CA LEU A 632 -20.07 3.02 20.58
C LEU A 632 -20.59 2.45 21.93
N GLN A 633 -21.89 2.22 22.09
CA GLN A 633 -22.46 1.73 23.36
C GLN A 633 -22.04 0.29 23.71
N LYS A 634 -21.49 -0.46 22.74
CA LYS A 634 -20.94 -1.81 22.91
C LYS A 634 -19.42 -1.83 23.05
N LEU A 635 -18.77 -0.66 23.08
CA LEU A 635 -17.32 -0.54 23.18
C LEU A 635 -16.86 -1.01 24.55
N LYS A 636 -15.99 -2.03 24.56
CA LYS A 636 -15.46 -2.68 25.77
C LYS A 636 -14.00 -2.36 26.02
N HIS A 637 -13.20 -2.28 24.97
CA HIS A 637 -11.75 -2.15 25.05
C HIS A 637 -11.31 -0.92 24.28
N VAL A 638 -10.57 -0.04 24.92
CA VAL A 638 -9.94 1.12 24.27
C VAL A 638 -8.45 1.09 24.53
N ARG A 639 -7.65 1.24 23.48
CA ARG A 639 -6.20 1.41 23.60
C ARG A 639 -5.78 2.72 22.94
N PHE A 640 -5.12 3.57 23.71
CA PHE A 640 -4.42 4.72 23.18
C PHE A 640 -3.01 4.29 22.77
N PHE A 641 -2.53 4.72 21.59
CA PHE A 641 -1.19 4.41 21.10
C PHE A 641 -0.56 5.64 20.42
N ALA A 642 0.76 5.65 20.26
CA ALA A 642 1.48 6.67 19.51
C ALA A 642 1.34 6.42 17.99
N GLY A 643 0.93 7.41 17.22
CA GLY A 643 0.64 7.28 15.79
C GLY A 643 1.87 7.07 14.91
N ALA A 644 1.64 6.76 13.63
CA ALA A 644 2.64 6.29 12.64
C ALA A 644 3.93 7.14 12.48
N ARG A 645 3.92 8.42 12.87
CA ARG A 645 5.10 9.32 12.78
C ARG A 645 5.79 9.59 14.11
N SER A 646 5.29 9.03 15.20
CA SER A 646 5.92 9.17 16.50
C SER A 646 7.19 8.33 16.53
N ASP A 647 8.29 8.98 16.93
CA ASP A 647 9.58 8.34 17.06
C ASP A 647 9.52 7.39 18.25
N GLU A 648 9.68 6.09 18.00
CA GLU A 648 9.56 5.04 19.02
C GLU A 648 10.58 5.14 20.16
N ARG A 649 11.54 6.08 20.07
CA ARG A 649 12.49 6.39 21.14
C ARG A 649 11.94 7.37 22.17
N PHE A 650 10.96 8.19 21.78
CA PHE A 650 10.43 9.27 22.61
C PHE A 650 8.98 9.01 23.01
N TYR A 651 8.57 9.55 24.15
CA TYR A 651 7.15 9.59 24.49
C TYR A 651 6.36 10.46 23.50
N SER A 652 5.19 9.98 23.08
CA SER A 652 4.24 10.80 22.30
C SER A 652 3.37 11.65 23.21
N ALA A 653 3.27 12.95 22.91
CA ALA A 653 2.43 13.89 23.65
C ALA A 653 0.94 13.58 23.42
N PHE A 654 0.19 13.33 24.48
CA PHE A 654 -1.21 12.91 24.40
C PHE A 654 -2.10 13.61 25.44
N ASP A 655 -3.23 14.18 25.02
CA ASP A 655 -4.22 14.81 25.92
C ASP A 655 -5.06 13.73 26.65
N ILE A 656 -4.50 13.04 27.64
CA ILE A 656 -5.07 11.79 28.17
C ILE A 656 -6.47 12.01 28.78
N LEU A 657 -6.65 13.01 29.67
CA LEU A 657 -7.98 13.26 30.28
C LEU A 657 -9.05 13.61 29.27
N LYS A 658 -8.69 14.39 28.25
CA LYS A 658 -9.60 14.80 27.20
C LYS A 658 -10.15 13.58 26.47
N PHE A 659 -9.28 12.62 26.13
CA PHE A 659 -9.69 11.38 25.48
C PHE A 659 -10.46 10.44 26.41
N ILE A 660 -10.09 10.35 27.68
CA ILE A 660 -10.87 9.60 28.69
C ILE A 660 -12.28 10.19 28.83
N GLN A 661 -12.43 11.52 28.78
CA GLN A 661 -13.74 12.18 28.83
C GLN A 661 -14.66 11.73 27.67
N LEU A 662 -14.10 11.34 26.52
CA LEU A 662 -14.86 10.86 25.35
C LEU A 662 -15.47 9.47 25.55
N ILE A 663 -15.01 8.68 26.54
CA ILE A 663 -15.38 7.26 26.63
C ILE A 663 -15.81 6.79 28.03
N HIS A 664 -15.44 7.50 29.10
CA HIS A 664 -15.51 6.95 30.47
C HIS A 664 -16.92 6.50 30.91
N ARG A 665 -17.99 7.13 30.41
CA ARG A 665 -19.39 6.83 30.78
C ARG A 665 -20.01 5.73 29.92
N LEU A 666 -19.33 5.27 28.86
CA LEU A 666 -19.86 4.24 27.96
C LEU A 666 -20.22 2.98 28.75
N PRO A 667 -21.43 2.44 28.58
CA PRO A 667 -21.99 1.46 29.51
C PRO A 667 -21.29 0.10 29.48
N ALA A 668 -20.67 -0.25 28.34
CA ALA A 668 -19.96 -1.51 28.14
C ALA A 668 -18.45 -1.42 28.34
N LEU A 669 -17.89 -0.23 28.65
CA LEU A 669 -16.45 -0.05 28.74
C LEU A 669 -15.88 -0.85 29.92
N GLU A 670 -14.94 -1.75 29.63
CA GLU A 670 -14.34 -2.68 30.60
C GLU A 670 -12.83 -2.44 30.76
N PHE A 671 -12.12 -2.05 29.69
CA PHE A 671 -10.66 -1.96 29.67
C PHE A 671 -10.17 -0.71 28.93
N VAL A 672 -9.24 0.00 29.54
CA VAL A 672 -8.48 1.09 28.93
C VAL A 672 -7.00 0.82 29.07
N ALA A 673 -6.25 0.95 27.97
CA ALA A 673 -4.80 0.78 27.93
C ALA A 673 -4.12 1.98 27.26
N MET A 674 -2.91 2.31 27.70
CA MET A 674 -2.02 3.28 27.06
C MET A 674 -0.56 2.79 27.12
N ASP A 675 0.20 3.07 26.07
CA ASP A 675 1.61 2.68 25.95
C ASP A 675 2.42 3.77 25.23
N GLY A 676 3.59 4.12 25.75
CA GLY A 676 4.53 5.03 25.08
C GLY A 676 4.13 6.51 25.08
N MET A 677 3.33 6.96 26.05
CA MET A 677 2.74 8.31 26.05
C MET A 677 3.30 9.21 27.15
N CYS A 678 3.37 10.51 26.88
CA CYS A 678 3.58 11.54 27.90
C CYS A 678 2.45 12.58 27.87
N ASP A 679 2.14 13.17 29.02
CA ASP A 679 1.22 14.30 29.09
C ASP A 679 1.96 15.55 29.60
N TYR A 680 2.22 16.51 28.69
CA TYR A 680 2.87 17.79 29.03
C TYR A 680 1.90 18.79 29.70
N GLN A 681 0.62 18.46 29.91
CA GLN A 681 -0.37 19.34 30.54
C GLN A 681 -0.56 19.04 32.04
N ALA A 682 0.54 18.89 32.79
CA ALA A 682 0.55 18.54 34.21
C ALA A 682 -0.33 19.44 35.13
N GLU A 683 -0.81 20.57 34.64
CA GLU A 683 -1.67 21.51 35.35
C GLU A 683 -3.17 21.20 35.24
N GLN A 684 -3.64 20.41 34.25
CA GLN A 684 -5.07 20.08 34.07
C GLN A 684 -5.44 18.79 34.80
N THR A 685 -5.70 18.86 36.11
CA THR A 685 -5.93 17.68 36.96
C THR A 685 -7.39 17.50 37.38
N PHE A 686 -8.31 18.31 36.84
CA PHE A 686 -9.72 18.23 37.22
C PHE A 686 -10.50 17.14 36.47
N PHE A 687 -10.98 16.12 37.19
CA PHE A 687 -11.94 15.13 36.68
C PHE A 687 -12.82 14.57 37.81
N VAL A 688 -14.13 14.38 37.61
CA VAL A 688 -15.01 13.87 38.69
C VAL A 688 -14.72 12.37 38.98
N PRO A 689 -14.31 11.98 40.21
CA PRO A 689 -14.02 10.59 40.55
C PRO A 689 -15.25 9.68 40.50
N GLY A 690 -15.03 8.38 40.32
CA GLY A 690 -16.08 7.37 40.42
C GLY A 690 -17.15 7.45 39.33
N THR A 691 -16.80 7.95 38.15
CA THR A 691 -17.72 8.18 37.03
C THR A 691 -17.59 7.13 35.92
N GLY A 692 -16.40 6.52 35.79
CA GLY A 692 -16.04 5.60 34.71
C GLY A 692 -16.51 4.16 34.93
N ASN A 693 -16.90 3.46 33.87
CA ASN A 693 -17.32 2.05 33.96
C ASN A 693 -16.18 1.04 33.77
N MET A 694 -14.99 1.49 33.33
CA MET A 694 -13.83 0.62 33.12
C MET A 694 -13.42 -0.09 34.41
N LYS A 695 -13.08 -1.37 34.29
CA LYS A 695 -12.65 -2.24 35.40
C LYS A 695 -11.16 -2.52 35.39
N ARG A 696 -10.54 -2.35 34.23
CA ARG A 696 -9.12 -2.60 33.99
C ARG A 696 -8.48 -1.35 33.41
N LEU A 697 -7.37 -0.93 34.00
CA LEU A 697 -6.58 0.20 33.53
C LEU A 697 -5.12 -0.22 33.45
N GLU A 698 -4.55 -0.14 32.25
CA GLU A 698 -3.15 -0.46 31.98
C GLU A 698 -2.44 0.79 31.46
N ILE A 699 -1.44 1.25 32.20
CA ILE A 699 -0.56 2.37 31.85
C ILE A 699 0.84 1.79 31.78
N THR A 700 1.41 1.67 30.59
CA THR A 700 2.69 0.99 30.42
C THR A 700 3.65 1.90 29.68
N HIS A 701 4.92 1.97 30.10
CA HIS A 701 5.94 2.80 29.46
C HIS A 701 5.42 4.21 29.13
N CYS A 702 4.84 4.88 30.12
CA CYS A 702 4.36 6.26 29.98
C CYS A 702 5.14 7.19 30.91
N ASP A 703 5.11 8.47 30.61
CA ASP A 703 5.58 9.55 31.47
C ASP A 703 4.39 10.42 31.90
N ILE A 704 3.89 10.17 33.12
CA ILE A 704 2.68 10.80 33.65
C ILE A 704 3.00 11.34 35.03
N SER A 705 2.63 12.60 35.28
CA SER A 705 2.87 13.23 36.58
C SER A 705 2.12 12.49 37.71
N PRO A 706 2.69 12.40 38.93
CA PRO A 706 2.06 11.67 40.03
C PRO A 706 0.66 12.16 40.43
N SER A 707 0.47 13.49 40.48
CA SER A 707 -0.83 14.09 40.76
C SER A 707 -1.87 13.69 39.72
N PHE A 708 -1.46 13.56 38.46
CA PHE A 708 -2.33 13.18 37.37
C PHE A 708 -2.68 11.68 37.40
N LEU A 709 -1.74 10.79 37.74
CA LEU A 709 -2.01 9.36 37.96
C LEU A 709 -3.09 9.13 39.01
N THR A 710 -3.08 9.91 40.09
CA THR A 710 -4.13 9.86 41.13
C THR A 710 -5.52 10.05 40.53
N VAL A 711 -5.65 11.05 39.65
CA VAL A 711 -6.91 11.37 38.97
C VAL A 711 -7.35 10.19 38.11
N LEU A 712 -6.48 9.67 37.23
CA LEU A 712 -6.80 8.54 36.35
C LEU A 712 -7.26 7.30 37.12
N ILE A 713 -6.56 6.95 38.19
CA ILE A 713 -6.94 5.82 39.06
C ILE A 713 -8.30 6.08 39.72
N SER A 714 -8.66 7.32 40.04
CA SER A 714 -9.93 7.65 40.70
C SER A 714 -11.16 7.64 39.76
N ILE A 715 -10.97 7.67 38.44
CA ILE A 715 -12.07 7.77 37.46
C ILE A 715 -13.03 6.56 37.51
N PRO A 716 -12.57 5.30 37.51
CA PRO A 716 -13.43 4.11 37.61
C PRO A 716 -14.36 4.14 38.82
N LYS A 717 -15.55 3.53 38.69
CA LYS A 717 -16.46 3.28 39.82
C LYS A 717 -15.94 2.18 40.75
N ALA A 718 -15.29 1.17 40.17
CA ALA A 718 -14.72 0.01 40.84
C ALA A 718 -13.65 -0.60 39.94
N LEU A 719 -12.39 -0.24 40.18
CA LEU A 719 -11.25 -0.80 39.45
C LEU A 719 -10.92 -2.18 40.02
N GLU A 720 -10.85 -3.19 39.15
CA GLU A 720 -10.54 -4.58 39.48
C GLU A 720 -9.09 -4.94 39.16
N GLU A 721 -8.51 -4.37 38.10
CA GLU A 721 -7.12 -4.61 37.68
C GLU A 721 -6.43 -3.30 37.33
N PHE A 722 -5.28 -3.05 37.95
CA PHE A 722 -4.45 -1.88 37.66
C PHE A 722 -3.02 -2.30 37.35
N LYS A 723 -2.52 -1.84 36.21
CA LYS A 723 -1.13 -2.03 35.81
C LYS A 723 -0.49 -0.68 35.51
N LEU A 724 0.68 -0.44 36.08
CA LEU A 724 1.45 0.78 35.94
C LEU A 724 2.92 0.45 35.69
N SER A 725 3.48 0.99 34.62
CA SER A 725 4.92 1.05 34.37
C SER A 725 5.28 2.43 33.83
N ILE A 726 6.26 3.08 34.46
CA ILE A 726 6.74 4.44 34.13
C ILE A 726 8.21 4.34 33.73
N GLY A 727 8.60 5.05 32.68
CA GLY A 727 9.96 4.96 32.13
C GLY A 727 10.04 4.11 30.86
N GLY A 728 11.25 3.85 30.38
CA GLY A 728 11.51 3.04 29.19
C GLY A 728 11.60 3.81 27.87
N LEU A 729 11.26 5.10 27.82
CA LEU A 729 11.45 5.97 26.64
C LEU A 729 12.09 7.29 27.04
N MET A 730 12.62 8.04 26.06
CA MET A 730 13.19 9.36 26.28
C MET A 730 12.10 10.43 26.37
N THR A 731 12.18 11.32 27.36
CA THR A 731 11.36 12.54 27.37
C THR A 731 11.93 13.54 26.35
N LEU A 732 11.09 14.43 25.81
CA LEU A 732 11.54 15.40 24.79
C LEU A 732 12.41 16.52 25.41
N ASP A 733 12.32 16.73 26.72
CA ASP A 733 13.06 17.73 27.48
C ASP A 733 14.30 17.17 28.20
N GLY A 734 14.52 15.85 28.15
CA GLY A 734 15.62 15.17 28.82
C GLY A 734 15.48 15.10 30.34
N ALA A 735 14.30 15.38 30.90
CA ALA A 735 14.00 15.17 32.31
C ALA A 735 13.92 13.67 32.66
N ASP A 736 14.27 13.33 33.89
CA ASP A 736 14.03 11.99 34.41
C ASP A 736 12.54 11.82 34.73
N THR A 737 11.98 10.67 34.38
CA THR A 737 10.63 10.31 34.80
C THR A 737 10.61 10.11 36.33
N HIS A 738 9.64 10.73 37.00
CA HIS A 738 9.52 10.68 38.44
C HIS A 738 8.24 9.95 38.85
N SER A 739 8.33 9.06 39.83
CA SER A 739 7.18 8.40 40.43
C SER A 739 7.15 8.64 41.93
N GLU A 740 5.97 9.02 42.43
CA GLU A 740 5.74 9.22 43.85
C GLU A 740 4.68 8.20 44.34
N PRO A 741 5.11 7.13 45.02
CA PRO A 741 4.25 6.05 45.50
C PRO A 741 3.00 6.52 46.26
N PHE A 742 3.13 7.62 46.99
CA PHE A 742 2.04 8.28 47.71
C PHE A 742 0.81 8.56 46.86
N TYR A 743 0.99 9.17 45.69
CA TYR A 743 -0.10 9.57 44.81
C TYR A 743 -0.82 8.35 44.20
N ILE A 744 -0.06 7.30 43.87
CA ILE A 744 -0.60 6.01 43.42
C ILE A 744 -1.48 5.41 44.53
N ALA A 745 -0.97 5.36 45.77
CA ALA A 745 -1.72 4.84 46.91
C ALA A 745 -3.00 5.63 47.20
N LYS A 746 -2.94 6.97 47.11
CA LYS A 746 -4.11 7.84 47.26
C LYS A 746 -5.20 7.45 46.26
N GLY A 747 -4.87 7.27 44.98
CA GLY A 747 -5.81 6.81 43.96
C GLY A 747 -6.36 5.41 44.24
N LEU A 748 -5.49 4.45 44.58
CA LEU A 748 -5.86 3.06 44.86
C LEU A 748 -6.79 2.91 46.06
N SER A 749 -6.71 3.82 47.04
CA SER A 749 -7.58 3.81 48.22
C SER A 749 -9.07 3.86 47.87
N ALA A 750 -9.45 4.48 46.73
CA ALA A 750 -10.83 4.50 46.24
C ALA A 750 -11.35 3.12 45.79
N HIS A 751 -10.45 2.15 45.56
CA HIS A 751 -10.72 0.81 45.01
C HIS A 751 -10.40 -0.33 45.97
N ARG A 752 -10.23 -0.03 47.27
CA ARG A 752 -9.87 -0.98 48.32
C ARG A 752 -10.71 -2.27 48.30
N TYR A 753 -12.00 -2.14 47.99
CA TYR A 753 -12.98 -3.24 47.99
C TYR A 753 -13.29 -3.80 46.58
N SER A 754 -12.58 -3.37 45.54
CA SER A 754 -12.78 -3.88 44.18
C SER A 754 -11.51 -4.44 43.56
N LEU A 755 -10.33 -3.96 43.95
CA LEU A 755 -9.06 -4.32 43.35
C LEU A 755 -8.70 -5.78 43.60
N ARG A 756 -8.33 -6.50 42.53
CA ARG A 756 -7.99 -7.93 42.52
C ARG A 756 -6.60 -8.23 42.01
N VAL A 757 -6.14 -7.43 41.05
CA VAL A 757 -4.80 -7.50 40.44
C VAL A 757 -4.15 -6.13 40.50
N LEU A 758 -2.94 -6.06 41.03
CA LEU A 758 -2.12 -4.86 41.08
C LEU A 758 -0.73 -5.19 40.54
N ASP A 759 -0.30 -4.48 39.50
CA ASP A 759 1.01 -4.62 38.87
C ASP A 759 1.67 -3.24 38.77
N ILE A 760 2.69 -2.96 39.58
CA ILE A 760 3.36 -1.66 39.65
C ILE A 760 4.86 -1.86 39.42
N ASP A 761 5.33 -1.49 38.24
CA ASP A 761 6.75 -1.46 37.89
C ASP A 761 7.24 -0.01 37.79
N VAL A 762 7.58 0.58 38.94
CA VAL A 762 8.08 1.97 39.04
C VAL A 762 9.23 2.04 40.03
N ASP A 763 10.21 2.91 39.75
CA ASP A 763 11.25 3.22 40.72
C ASP A 763 10.78 4.37 41.64
N ALA A 764 11.05 4.24 42.92
CA ALA A 764 10.57 5.20 43.89
C ALA A 764 11.48 6.43 43.92
N GLY A 765 10.82 7.58 43.98
CA GLY A 765 11.03 8.36 45.18
C GLY A 765 10.73 9.85 45.12
N ALA A 766 11.07 10.49 46.23
CA ALA A 766 10.56 11.79 46.56
C ALA A 766 11.38 12.93 45.94
N GLY A 767 10.73 13.70 45.07
CA GLY A 767 11.05 15.11 44.94
C GLY A 767 10.77 15.83 46.27
N ALA A 768 11.64 16.77 46.66
CA ALA A 768 11.54 17.49 47.94
C ALA A 768 10.26 18.34 48.14
N ASN A 769 9.34 18.37 47.16
CA ASN A 769 8.17 19.25 47.12
C ASN A 769 6.80 18.52 47.09
N ALA A 770 6.73 17.20 47.27
CA ALA A 770 5.50 16.39 47.28
C ALA A 770 4.41 16.81 48.31
N LEU A 771 4.72 17.75 49.20
CA LEU A 771 3.90 18.13 50.35
C LEU A 771 2.94 19.31 50.11
N ASP A 772 3.08 20.06 48.99
CA ASP A 772 2.37 21.34 48.78
C ASP A 772 1.20 21.28 47.78
N TRP A 773 0.98 20.16 47.07
CA TRP A 773 -0.13 20.02 46.11
C TRP A 773 -1.23 19.10 46.63
N ASP A 774 -2.28 19.69 47.20
CA ASP A 774 -3.45 18.95 47.69
C ASP A 774 -4.49 18.75 46.57
N VAL A 775 -4.53 17.55 45.98
CA VAL A 775 -5.55 17.19 44.97
C VAL A 775 -6.98 17.32 45.53
N ASP A 776 -7.16 17.25 46.86
CA ASP A 776 -8.50 17.37 47.46
C ASP A 776 -9.06 18.79 47.38
N SER A 777 -8.21 19.84 47.31
CA SER A 777 -8.67 21.23 47.19
C SER A 777 -9.38 21.54 45.88
N ASN A 778 -9.18 20.70 44.84
CA ASN A 778 -9.90 20.82 43.56
C ASN A 778 -11.38 20.43 43.65
N TYR A 779 -11.81 19.78 44.74
CA TYR A 779 -13.17 19.24 44.91
C TYR A 779 -13.92 19.78 46.12
N GLU A 780 -13.28 20.55 47.00
CA GLU A 780 -13.94 21.18 48.15
C GLU A 780 -14.74 22.41 47.69
N GLU A 781 -16.05 22.42 47.98
CA GLU A 781 -16.91 23.61 47.83
C GLU A 781 -16.52 24.66 48.87
N GLY A 782 -15.39 25.34 48.67
CA GLY A 782 -15.14 26.64 49.26
C GLY A 782 -15.99 27.69 48.54
N GLU A 783 -16.54 28.67 49.28
CA GLU A 783 -17.15 29.85 48.67
C GLU A 783 -16.15 30.47 47.68
N ASP A 784 -16.53 30.56 46.41
CA ASP A 784 -15.77 31.23 45.35
C ASP A 784 -15.50 32.68 45.77
N ASP A 785 -14.31 32.92 46.34
CA ASP A 785 -13.83 34.26 46.68
C ASP A 785 -13.27 35.00 45.45
N GLY A 786 -13.34 34.37 44.27
CA GLY A 786 -12.92 34.94 42.99
C GLY A 786 -11.41 34.97 42.78
N THR A 787 -10.59 34.31 43.60
CA THR A 787 -9.12 34.38 43.50
C THR A 787 -8.44 33.20 42.80
N ASN A 788 -9.12 32.07 42.57
CA ASN A 788 -8.54 30.88 41.93
C ASN A 788 -8.91 30.80 40.43
N TRP A 789 -8.19 31.54 39.59
CA TRP A 789 -8.41 31.61 38.14
C TRP A 789 -8.06 30.30 37.41
N GLU A 790 -7.09 29.53 37.91
CA GLU A 790 -6.67 28.24 37.34
C GLU A 790 -7.79 27.19 37.41
N MET A 791 -8.46 27.10 38.57
CA MET A 791 -9.60 26.18 38.74
C MET A 791 -10.80 26.57 37.88
N LYS A 792 -11.00 27.88 37.65
CA LYS A 792 -12.06 28.39 36.77
C LYS A 792 -11.82 28.02 35.30
N ASP A 793 -10.58 28.17 34.82
CA ASP A 793 -10.21 27.81 33.45
C ASP A 793 -10.32 26.29 33.22
N GLN A 794 -9.91 25.47 34.18
CA GLN A 794 -10.10 24.01 34.11
C GLN A 794 -11.58 23.61 34.13
N LEU A 795 -12.41 24.27 34.94
CA LEU A 795 -13.86 24.04 34.96
C LEU A 795 -14.55 24.44 33.66
N ASP A 796 -14.13 25.54 33.05
CA ASP A 796 -14.67 26.00 31.78
C ASP A 796 -14.23 25.07 30.62
N LEU A 797 -13.01 24.52 30.65
CA LEU A 797 -12.55 23.45 29.75
C LEU A 797 -13.33 22.13 29.96
N TYR A 798 -13.56 21.74 31.23
CA TYR A 798 -14.31 20.53 31.59
C TYR A 798 -15.81 20.64 31.26
N GLY A 799 -16.38 21.85 31.27
CA GLY A 799 -17.77 22.15 30.93
C GLY A 799 -18.75 21.94 32.10
N ARG A 800 -19.45 23.02 32.49
CA ARG A 800 -20.35 23.06 33.67
C ARG A 800 -21.55 22.12 33.60
N ASP A 801 -22.12 21.93 32.41
CA ASP A 801 -23.25 21.01 32.21
C ASP A 801 -22.82 19.53 32.37
N ARG A 802 -21.61 19.21 31.90
CA ARG A 802 -21.02 17.87 32.04
C ARG A 802 -20.71 17.57 33.50
N LEU A 803 -20.12 18.52 34.22
CA LEU A 803 -19.90 18.43 35.67
C LEU A 803 -21.19 18.07 36.43
N ALA A 804 -22.32 18.70 36.11
CA ALA A 804 -23.60 18.39 36.75
C ALA A 804 -24.12 16.97 36.42
N LEU A 805 -23.80 16.43 35.23
CA LEU A 805 -24.13 15.06 34.83
C LEU A 805 -23.19 14.01 35.45
N ASP A 806 -21.93 14.36 35.66
CA ASP A 806 -20.91 13.50 36.26
C ASP A 806 -21.11 13.39 37.78
N LYS A 807 -21.41 14.50 38.47
CA LYS A 807 -21.79 14.51 39.89
C LYS A 807 -23.01 13.61 40.19
N LYS A 808 -23.92 13.41 39.22
CA LYS A 808 -25.10 12.53 39.40
C LYS A 808 -24.76 11.03 39.38
N ILE A 809 -23.69 10.63 38.72
CA ILE A 809 -23.31 9.21 38.56
C ILE A 809 -22.07 8.82 39.35
N SER A 810 -21.33 9.81 39.86
CA SER A 810 -20.18 9.61 40.72
C SER A 810 -20.56 8.77 41.93
N THR A 811 -19.73 7.78 42.27
CA THR A 811 -19.89 7.00 43.50
C THR A 811 -19.55 7.80 44.77
N GLY A 812 -18.92 8.98 44.62
CA GLY A 812 -18.50 9.82 45.74
C GLY A 812 -17.46 9.15 46.64
N HIS A 813 -16.76 8.12 46.15
CA HIS A 813 -15.71 7.47 46.91
C HIS A 813 -14.58 8.46 47.20
N LYS A 814 -14.18 8.53 48.46
CA LYS A 814 -13.14 9.44 48.94
C LYS A 814 -11.78 8.77 48.84
N MET A 815 -10.78 9.54 48.45
CA MET A 815 -9.38 9.12 48.49
C MET A 815 -8.80 9.45 49.87
N GLU A 816 -8.05 8.54 50.46
CA GLU A 816 -7.42 8.76 51.76
C GLU A 816 -6.09 9.52 51.60
N SER A 817 -5.85 10.46 52.52
CA SER A 817 -4.72 11.38 52.40
C SER A 817 -3.36 10.72 52.57
N GLY A 818 -3.23 9.48 53.05
CA GLY A 818 -2.00 8.63 53.05
C GLY A 818 -0.68 9.24 53.54
N LYS A 819 -0.67 10.50 54.03
CA LYS A 819 0.50 11.36 54.31
C LYS A 819 1.49 10.76 55.32
N GLU A 820 1.09 9.73 56.07
CA GLU A 820 1.97 9.02 57.01
C GLU A 820 2.92 8.02 56.31
N TYR A 821 2.64 7.66 55.05
CA TYR A 821 3.36 6.66 54.26
C TYR A 821 4.12 7.25 53.06
N THR A 822 4.39 8.57 53.05
CA THR A 822 4.88 9.34 51.89
C THR A 822 5.95 8.70 50.99
N PRO A 823 6.97 7.96 51.49
CA PRO A 823 7.95 7.32 50.60
C PRO A 823 7.51 5.94 50.04
N THR A 824 6.30 5.47 50.38
CA THR A 824 5.78 4.13 50.02
C THR A 824 4.33 4.20 49.54
N ILE A 825 3.80 3.10 49.02
CA ILE A 825 2.37 2.97 48.73
C ILE A 825 1.51 2.70 49.98
N GLY A 826 2.11 2.61 51.17
CA GLY A 826 1.43 2.26 52.41
C GLY A 826 1.04 0.79 52.52
N SER A 827 0.19 0.46 53.50
CA SER A 827 -0.26 -0.91 53.74
C SER A 827 -1.36 -1.32 52.76
N LEU A 828 -1.15 -2.47 52.08
CA LEU A 828 -2.14 -3.12 51.24
C LEU A 828 -2.97 -4.18 51.99
N HIS A 829 -2.76 -4.33 53.30
CA HIS A 829 -3.42 -5.33 54.13
C HIS A 829 -4.95 -5.25 54.02
N ASP A 830 -5.48 -4.03 53.97
CA ASP A 830 -6.92 -3.77 53.98
C ASP A 830 -7.57 -3.89 52.59
N PHE A 831 -6.92 -4.52 51.61
CA PHE A 831 -7.47 -4.82 50.28
C PHE A 831 -7.96 -6.29 50.23
N PRO A 832 -9.18 -6.60 50.73
CA PRO A 832 -9.63 -7.97 50.99
C PRO A 832 -9.83 -8.84 49.73
N HIS A 833 -9.80 -8.23 48.54
CA HIS A 833 -9.99 -8.91 47.27
C HIS A 833 -8.71 -8.98 46.42
N LEU A 834 -7.62 -8.37 46.88
CA LEU A 834 -6.34 -8.40 46.16
C LEU A 834 -5.74 -9.79 46.25
N THR A 835 -5.61 -10.44 45.09
CA THR A 835 -5.13 -11.83 44.97
C THR A 835 -3.81 -11.92 44.23
N HIS A 836 -3.50 -10.95 43.37
CA HIS A 836 -2.27 -10.89 42.59
C HIS A 836 -1.60 -9.54 42.79
N LEU A 837 -0.36 -9.57 43.28
CA LEU A 837 0.47 -8.38 43.46
C LEU A 837 1.81 -8.59 42.76
N SER A 838 2.11 -7.75 41.78
CA SER A 838 3.44 -7.56 41.22
C SER A 838 3.86 -6.13 41.53
N ILE A 839 5.01 -5.93 42.17
CA ILE A 839 5.41 -4.58 42.56
C ILE A 839 6.93 -4.44 42.70
N SER A 840 7.45 -3.30 42.25
CA SER A 840 8.85 -2.93 42.50
C SER A 840 9.10 -2.81 43.99
N ILE A 841 10.28 -3.24 44.43
CA ILE A 841 10.57 -3.36 45.86
C ILE A 841 10.61 -1.99 46.59
N MET A 842 10.95 -0.90 45.89
CA MET A 842 11.09 0.44 46.49
C MET A 842 9.74 1.09 46.87
N PRO A 843 8.71 1.11 46.00
CA PRO A 843 7.37 1.55 46.39
C PRO A 843 6.79 0.86 47.63
N LEU A 844 7.21 -0.37 47.95
CA LEU A 844 6.80 -1.07 49.18
C LEU A 844 7.60 -0.69 50.42
N LEU A 845 8.93 -0.60 50.30
CA LEU A 845 9.84 -0.58 51.45
C LEU A 845 10.46 0.79 51.75
N GLY A 846 10.35 1.76 50.84
CA GLY A 846 10.83 3.13 51.01
C GLY A 846 12.02 3.48 50.11
N GLU A 847 12.46 4.74 50.21
CA GLU A 847 13.43 5.36 49.29
C GLU A 847 14.89 5.36 49.79
N TYR A 848 15.81 5.58 48.84
CA TYR A 848 17.21 5.96 49.07
C TYR A 848 17.42 7.47 48.85
N ASP A 849 18.60 7.99 49.20
CA ASP A 849 19.03 9.35 48.84
C ASP A 849 19.00 9.54 47.32
N TRP A 850 18.08 10.38 46.83
CA TRP A 850 17.92 10.75 45.43
C TRP A 850 19.18 11.31 44.77
N TRP A 851 20.07 11.93 45.55
CA TRP A 851 21.32 12.49 45.05
C TRP A 851 22.42 11.43 44.90
N LYS A 852 22.18 10.21 45.38
CA LYS A 852 23.10 9.06 45.31
C LYS A 852 22.32 7.78 44.98
N PRO A 853 21.80 7.65 43.75
CA PRO A 853 21.21 6.39 43.31
C PRO A 853 22.23 5.26 43.54
N PRO A 854 21.81 4.10 44.06
CA PRO A 854 22.72 3.01 44.45
C PRO A 854 23.64 2.57 43.29
N PHE A 855 23.20 2.76 42.05
CA PHE A 855 23.94 2.42 40.84
C PHE A 855 25.16 3.32 40.53
N ARG A 856 25.49 4.34 41.35
CA ARG A 856 26.65 5.23 41.14
C ARG A 856 27.64 5.37 42.31
N SER A 857 27.48 4.66 43.44
CA SER A 857 28.46 4.72 44.53
C SER A 857 29.04 3.34 44.89
N LYS A 858 30.37 3.24 44.95
CA LYS A 858 31.14 1.98 44.96
C LYS A 858 31.29 1.28 46.32
N GLU A 859 30.56 1.63 47.37
CA GLU A 859 30.81 1.05 48.72
C GLU A 859 29.53 0.65 49.48
N PRO A 860 29.25 -0.67 49.62
CA PRO A 860 28.24 -1.24 50.51
C PRO A 860 28.60 -1.11 52.01
N PRO A 861 27.63 -1.20 52.95
CA PRO A 861 26.21 -1.46 52.74
C PRO A 861 25.38 -0.18 52.55
N TYR A 862 24.50 -0.20 51.55
CA TYR A 862 23.45 0.80 51.34
C TYR A 862 22.33 0.58 52.35
N ARG A 863 21.84 1.64 53.00
CA ARG A 863 20.71 1.58 53.95
C ARG A 863 19.53 2.40 53.45
N LEU A 864 18.31 1.98 53.78
CA LEU A 864 17.10 2.75 53.51
C LEU A 864 17.09 4.03 54.37
N GLU A 865 16.84 5.20 53.77
CA GLU A 865 16.82 6.46 54.53
C GLU A 865 15.53 6.62 55.34
N LYS A 866 14.41 6.19 54.76
CA LYS A 866 13.08 6.19 55.36
C LYS A 866 12.40 4.84 55.09
N PRO A 867 12.76 3.78 55.81
CA PRO A 867 12.17 2.46 55.62
C PRO A 867 10.68 2.46 55.99
N ALA A 868 9.93 1.51 55.42
CA ALA A 868 8.53 1.31 55.74
C ALA A 868 8.33 1.12 57.26
N PRO A 869 7.35 1.82 57.87
CA PRO A 869 7.14 1.78 59.32
C PRO A 869 6.53 0.47 59.82
N LEU A 870 6.18 -0.45 58.91
CA LEU A 870 5.53 -1.73 59.19
C LEU A 870 6.34 -2.89 58.58
N ARG A 871 6.11 -4.09 59.11
CA ARG A 871 6.69 -5.34 58.61
C ARG A 871 6.07 -5.68 57.26
N LEU A 872 6.87 -6.09 56.27
CA LEU A 872 6.39 -6.38 54.92
C LEU A 872 5.26 -7.43 54.93
N VAL A 873 5.41 -8.49 55.74
CA VAL A 873 4.38 -9.54 55.88
C VAL A 873 3.05 -9.01 56.44
N ASP A 874 3.07 -7.96 57.25
CA ASP A 874 1.87 -7.33 57.83
C ASP A 874 1.25 -6.28 56.91
N MET A 875 1.99 -5.83 55.87
CA MET A 875 1.50 -4.90 54.85
C MET A 875 0.78 -5.60 53.70
N LEU A 876 0.95 -6.91 53.55
CA LEU A 876 0.33 -7.69 52.47
C LEU A 876 -1.05 -8.21 52.88
N PRO A 877 -2.03 -8.27 51.96
CA PRO A 877 -3.36 -8.74 52.29
C PRO A 877 -3.40 -10.27 52.49
N PRO A 878 -4.14 -10.79 53.48
CA PRO A 878 -4.30 -12.24 53.69
C PRO A 878 -4.94 -12.98 52.51
N SER A 879 -5.62 -12.27 51.60
CA SER A 879 -6.21 -12.81 50.37
C SER A 879 -5.19 -13.09 49.25
N LEU A 880 -3.92 -12.70 49.41
CA LEU A 880 -2.93 -12.77 48.35
C LEU A 880 -2.60 -14.21 47.97
N GLU A 881 -2.65 -14.52 46.67
CA GLU A 881 -2.32 -15.83 46.09
C GLU A 881 -1.00 -15.83 45.32
N TYR A 882 -0.63 -14.68 44.75
CA TYR A 882 0.56 -14.46 43.93
C TYR A 882 1.28 -13.17 44.33
N LEU A 883 2.60 -13.26 44.51
CA LEU A 883 3.49 -12.13 44.76
C LEU A 883 4.68 -12.15 43.78
N CYS A 884 4.94 -11.04 43.10
CA CYS A 884 6.17 -10.82 42.35
C CYS A 884 6.84 -9.52 42.82
N LEU A 885 8.14 -9.57 43.09
CA LEU A 885 8.94 -8.42 43.50
C LEU A 885 9.94 -8.06 42.41
N TYR A 886 9.74 -6.92 41.75
CA TYR A 886 10.68 -6.41 40.73
C TYR A 886 11.89 -5.74 41.38
N GLY A 887 13.06 -5.89 40.75
CA GLY A 887 14.30 -5.19 41.13
C GLY A 887 14.95 -5.67 42.43
N TYR A 888 14.54 -6.82 42.99
CA TYR A 888 15.18 -7.40 44.18
C TYR A 888 16.28 -8.41 43.78
N THR A 889 17.48 -8.17 44.31
CA THR A 889 18.60 -9.12 44.25
C THR A 889 19.16 -9.33 45.67
N ARG A 890 19.16 -10.60 46.10
CA ARG A 890 19.68 -10.97 47.43
C ARG A 890 21.15 -10.57 47.60
N GLY A 891 21.46 -9.90 48.71
CA GLY A 891 22.82 -9.47 49.06
C GLY A 891 23.20 -8.07 48.59
N GLU A 892 22.37 -7.39 47.80
CA GLU A 892 22.62 -6.01 47.37
C GLU A 892 22.27 -4.98 48.47
N ASN A 893 21.24 -5.26 49.27
CA ASN A 893 20.84 -4.42 50.40
C ASN A 893 20.40 -5.26 51.60
N SER A 894 21.14 -5.16 52.71
CA SER A 894 20.86 -5.90 53.94
C SER A 894 19.54 -5.54 54.59
N ASP A 895 19.11 -4.28 54.51
CA ASP A 895 17.84 -3.83 55.11
C ASP A 895 16.66 -4.49 54.38
N VAL A 896 16.73 -4.58 53.04
CA VAL A 896 15.71 -5.25 52.22
C VAL A 896 15.75 -6.76 52.42
N ASP A 897 16.94 -7.36 52.52
CA ASP A 897 17.10 -8.79 52.81
C ASP A 897 16.43 -9.19 54.14
N GLU A 898 16.51 -8.34 55.18
CA GLU A 898 15.84 -8.56 56.47
C GLU A 898 14.30 -8.62 56.33
N TYR A 899 13.69 -7.72 55.54
CA TYR A 899 12.25 -7.76 55.25
C TYR A 899 11.85 -9.03 54.48
N ILE A 900 12.68 -9.47 53.54
CA ILE A 900 12.42 -10.68 52.74
C ILE A 900 12.58 -11.95 53.56
N ASP A 901 13.61 -12.04 54.41
CA ASP A 901 13.81 -13.17 55.32
C ASP A 901 12.63 -13.30 56.30
N GLU A 902 12.16 -12.19 56.84
CA GLU A 902 10.98 -12.13 57.71
C GLU A 902 9.70 -12.57 56.99
N LEU A 903 9.47 -12.09 55.76
CA LEU A 903 8.35 -12.52 54.93
C LEU A 903 8.38 -14.04 54.71
N LEU A 904 9.53 -14.60 54.34
CA LEU A 904 9.68 -16.04 54.09
C LEU A 904 9.48 -16.87 55.36
N ALA A 905 9.85 -16.35 56.53
CA ALA A 905 9.69 -17.03 57.81
C ALA A 905 8.23 -17.06 58.30
N GLU A 906 7.45 -15.99 58.08
CA GLU A 906 6.08 -15.86 58.60
C GLU A 906 4.96 -16.08 57.55
N LYS A 907 5.30 -16.23 56.26
CA LYS A 907 4.29 -16.33 55.18
C LYS A 907 3.24 -17.43 55.42
N ASP A 908 3.63 -18.58 55.95
CA ASP A 908 2.73 -19.73 56.10
C ASP A 908 1.67 -19.49 57.19
N GLU A 909 1.98 -18.63 58.17
CA GLU A 909 1.06 -18.25 59.24
C GLU A 909 0.17 -17.06 58.83
N LYS A 910 0.76 -16.03 58.21
CA LYS A 910 0.09 -14.75 57.95
C LYS A 910 -0.52 -14.60 56.56
N LEU A 911 0.01 -15.30 55.56
CA LEU A 911 -0.43 -15.26 54.16
C LEU A 911 -0.81 -16.68 53.69
N PRO A 912 -1.83 -17.31 54.29
CA PRO A 912 -2.12 -18.73 54.09
C PRO A 912 -2.53 -19.09 52.65
N ASN A 913 -2.91 -18.09 51.85
CA ASN A 913 -3.32 -18.27 50.46
C ASN A 913 -2.18 -18.10 49.45
N LEU A 914 -1.01 -17.60 49.88
CA LEU A 914 0.11 -17.26 48.99
C LEU A 914 0.79 -18.53 48.46
N LYS A 915 0.58 -18.81 47.18
CA LYS A 915 1.06 -20.03 46.51
C LYS A 915 2.33 -19.81 45.72
N VAL A 916 2.45 -18.64 45.10
CA VAL A 916 3.53 -18.31 44.17
C VAL A 916 4.24 -17.05 44.64
N ILE A 917 5.58 -17.12 44.72
CA ILE A 917 6.43 -15.97 45.00
C ILE A 917 7.55 -15.92 43.95
N GLU A 918 7.58 -14.85 43.17
CA GLU A 918 8.58 -14.57 42.14
C GLU A 918 9.42 -13.34 42.53
N GLY A 919 10.58 -13.17 41.90
CA GLY A 919 11.50 -12.07 42.21
C GLY A 919 12.49 -12.32 43.34
N ILE A 920 12.23 -13.28 44.25
CA ILE A 920 13.12 -13.55 45.41
C ILE A 920 14.35 -14.41 45.03
N ASN A 921 14.12 -15.55 44.37
CA ASN A 921 15.20 -16.51 44.05
C ASN A 921 15.94 -16.16 42.76
N LYS A 922 15.21 -15.55 41.82
CA LYS A 922 15.70 -15.07 40.55
C LYS A 922 15.16 -13.66 40.42
N CYS A 923 16.06 -12.69 40.32
CA CYS A 923 15.69 -11.30 40.08
C CYS A 923 14.81 -11.22 38.83
N VAL A 924 13.63 -10.62 38.98
CA VAL A 924 12.81 -10.17 37.86
C VAL A 924 13.19 -8.71 37.67
N ARG A 925 13.83 -8.44 36.53
CA ARG A 925 14.32 -7.10 36.18
C ARG A 925 13.16 -6.10 36.17
N ASP A 926 13.41 -4.92 36.70
CA ASP A 926 12.49 -3.78 36.57
C ASP A 926 12.74 -3.03 35.25
N ILE A 927 11.89 -2.03 34.96
CA ILE A 927 12.00 -1.25 33.72
C ILE A 927 13.32 -0.47 33.57
N LYS A 928 14.04 -0.18 34.68
CA LYS A 928 15.33 0.53 34.64
C LYS A 928 16.51 -0.41 34.42
N ASP A 929 16.47 -1.65 34.92
CA ASP A 929 17.46 -2.68 34.61
C ASP A 929 17.57 -2.97 33.10
N ILE A 930 16.46 -2.80 32.38
CA ILE A 930 16.39 -2.96 30.92
C ILE A 930 17.11 -1.82 30.19
N LEU A 931 17.10 -0.59 30.75
CA LEU A 931 17.84 0.56 30.23
C LEU A 931 19.33 0.52 30.63
N HIS A 932 19.69 -0.17 31.71
CA HIS A 932 21.03 -0.17 32.29
C HIS A 932 22.04 -1.16 31.68
N ASP A 933 21.60 -2.14 30.87
CA ASP A 933 22.52 -2.91 30.00
C ASP A 933 23.05 -2.07 28.82
N MET A 934 22.56 -0.83 28.64
CA MET A 934 23.18 0.19 27.80
C MET A 934 24.07 1.05 28.68
N SER A 935 25.39 0.82 28.66
CA SER A 935 26.27 1.72 29.42
C SER A 935 26.20 3.13 28.82
N VAL A 936 26.32 4.18 29.64
CA VAL A 936 26.35 5.59 29.19
C VAL A 936 27.50 5.87 28.19
N ALA A 937 28.45 4.93 28.04
CA ALA A 937 29.51 4.97 27.03
C ALA A 937 29.17 4.27 25.70
N GLU A 938 28.09 3.47 25.66
CA GLU A 938 27.60 2.73 24.47
C GLU A 938 26.38 3.39 23.81
N VAL A 939 25.82 4.43 24.43
CA VAL A 939 24.86 5.33 23.76
C VAL A 939 25.65 6.43 23.08
N ASP A 940 26.12 6.13 21.87
CA ASP A 940 26.48 7.19 20.92
C ASP A 940 25.18 7.93 20.56
N GLU A 941 25.18 9.26 20.53
CA GLU A 941 24.00 10.06 20.14
C GLU A 941 23.53 9.73 18.69
N GLU A 942 24.36 8.98 17.94
CA GLU A 942 24.13 8.51 16.57
C GLU A 942 23.59 7.06 16.45
N GLU A 943 23.48 6.25 17.51
CA GLU A 943 23.02 4.85 17.42
C GLU A 943 21.53 4.63 17.81
N LEU A 944 20.77 3.92 16.97
CA LEU A 944 19.30 3.80 17.04
C LEU A 944 18.84 2.46 17.66
N TYR A 945 17.84 2.48 18.55
CA TYR A 945 17.22 1.28 19.16
C TYR A 945 15.69 1.39 19.13
N VAL A 946 14.99 0.26 18.89
CA VAL A 946 13.51 0.14 18.90
C VAL A 946 13.07 -1.13 19.62
N ARG A 947 11.83 -1.18 20.09
CA ARG A 947 11.29 -2.35 20.80
C ARG A 947 10.68 -3.37 19.83
N GLY A 948 10.81 -4.67 20.12
CA GLY A 948 10.10 -5.72 19.37
C GLY A 948 8.59 -5.75 19.63
N GLU A 949 7.85 -6.49 18.80
CA GLU A 949 6.41 -6.74 19.02
C GLU A 949 6.18 -7.61 20.26
N GLY A 950 5.46 -7.08 21.25
CA GLY A 950 5.03 -7.80 22.46
C GLY A 950 5.98 -7.65 23.66
N PHE A 951 5.42 -7.78 24.87
CA PHE A 951 6.08 -7.50 26.16
C PHE A 951 7.35 -8.34 26.41
N GLU A 952 7.46 -9.53 25.81
CA GLU A 952 8.61 -10.45 25.98
C GLU A 952 9.82 -10.15 25.07
N SER A 953 9.69 -9.23 24.10
CA SER A 953 10.58 -9.18 22.93
C SER A 953 11.88 -8.39 23.08
N GLY A 954 12.06 -7.64 24.19
CA GLY A 954 13.25 -6.84 24.47
C GLY A 954 13.53 -5.69 23.48
N TRP A 955 14.60 -4.93 23.75
CA TRP A 955 15.10 -3.84 22.88
C TRP A 955 16.02 -4.38 21.79
N LYS A 956 15.92 -3.80 20.58
CA LYS A 956 16.74 -4.17 19.42
C LYS A 956 17.44 -2.95 18.84
N LYS A 957 18.73 -3.07 18.59
CA LYS A 957 19.49 -2.09 17.80
C LYS A 957 18.98 -2.09 16.35
N VAL A 958 18.75 -0.92 15.79
CA VAL A 958 18.32 -0.74 14.39
C VAL A 958 19.29 0.21 13.69
N GLU A 959 19.53 -0.02 12.40
CA GLU A 959 20.45 0.81 11.62
C GLU A 959 19.74 2.04 10.99
N GLU A 960 18.41 2.02 10.84
CA GLU A 960 17.60 3.12 10.30
C GLU A 960 16.21 3.19 10.96
N PRO A 961 15.59 4.39 11.08
CA PRO A 961 14.29 4.58 11.72
C PRO A 961 13.18 3.88 10.94
N LYS A 962 12.44 2.98 11.60
CA LYS A 962 11.14 2.53 11.10
C LYS A 962 10.11 3.62 11.40
N GLN A 963 9.58 4.25 10.34
CA GLN A 963 8.27 4.90 10.46
C GLN A 963 7.21 3.79 10.54
N ASN A 964 6.35 3.86 11.56
CA ASN A 964 5.28 2.89 11.79
C ASN A 964 4.26 2.86 10.65
#